data_AF-A0A835SK43-F1
#
_entry.id   AF-A0A835SK43-F1
#
_cell.length_a   1.000
_cell.length_b   1.000
_cell.length_c   1.000
_cell.angle_alpha   90.00
_cell.angle_beta   90.00
_cell.angle_gamma   90.00
#
_symmetry.space_group_name_H-M   'P 1'
#
loop_
_entity.id
_entity.type
_entity.pdbx_description
1 polymer ?
#
loop_
_entity_poly.entity_id
_entity_poly.type
_entity_poly.pdbx_seq_one_letter_code
_entity_poly.pdbx_strand_id
1 'polypeptide(L)'
;MAYTAAQSQPMSADQVANNEGGFVFKVDDFTLLRRYVILGSAANNYYVSRQSVDLASAQCVVRLLAAGQGEAVVKEVVDISREGRAPKQATGIVVLAMCARLGDPATSRAALAAVPAVCRTASTLFEWVQRCKELGAAAELRKTESGAVDAAAFATWAAGGIAAAAEAAARDAAAANGRRGHRGRDGAAAAPAADALTLAGRAGKLSWGRAMRRTVARWYLGKTPAAVAYQATKYSQRNGWSHADLLRLAHPDPEEHVAKRRKVAAGSAAAAEAAPVTAEAAATPAAAGGNESDSEWVVVGDGDGEAAGSELGALAAAMAAAAAPATAAGGCAAAAAAEAQWVADLKAVFAFLTHGTVPGDATAPAPGPGDQLSPVMQYLVDAHRLRKELQLPPPPQTVADYDYYQAGAKTGLRGRKAAAADAAAAAAAAAEQNKKAFPSQRLPFTKKSNRVRVKTAAEVAHEAATAAAVESALALIRRHRFGHEHVGDTVLLRNPAVWGAFLENGMPLTAMIRNLGRMSELGLLAQPGYQKRVTDRLRNVRALAAARVHPMTLLDAMCTYRNGAGARGKTHWQPVAEVTAALEDAFYLAFKNVVPTGKRYLLGLDVSGSMCCPCYGMTSVTARQAAAAVAMTLVRTEPWVKTMAFSHQLVEFNVRETDRLEQVVERSARIPMGGTDCALPMVYATEKKLPVDVFMVLTDNETWFGKIHPAEALKRYRAAMKMPDAKLVVLAFSVNDFSIADPKDPGMLDVAGLDSAVPRVVADFVRGGL
;
A
#
# COMPACT_ATOMS: atom_id res chain seq x y z
N MET A 1 -44.36 17.89 19.73
CA MET A 1 -43.35 18.93 20.02
C MET A 1 -42.73 19.36 18.70
N ALA A 2 -42.75 20.66 18.38
CA ALA A 2 -42.19 21.19 17.14
C ALA A 2 -40.66 20.94 17.06
N TYR A 3 -40.12 20.81 15.85
CA TYR A 3 -38.69 20.73 15.61
C TYR A 3 -38.04 22.11 15.86
N THR A 4 -36.88 22.17 16.51
CA THR A 4 -36.22 23.46 16.79
C THR A 4 -35.71 24.12 15.50
N ALA A 5 -35.24 23.33 14.54
CA ALA A 5 -34.94 23.72 13.16
C ALA A 5 -34.85 22.48 12.26
N ALA A 6 -35.26 22.60 10.99
CA ALA A 6 -35.02 21.54 9.98
C ALA A 6 -33.55 21.51 9.56
N GLN A 7 -33.06 20.42 8.95
CA GLN A 7 -31.66 20.35 8.48
C GLN A 7 -31.35 21.36 7.36
N SER A 8 -32.38 21.92 6.71
CA SER A 8 -32.24 23.04 5.76
C SER A 8 -31.95 24.39 6.43
N GLN A 9 -31.89 24.43 7.76
CA GLN A 9 -31.57 25.62 8.55
C GLN A 9 -30.48 25.30 9.58
N PRO A 10 -29.56 26.25 9.86
CA PRO A 10 -28.54 26.07 10.88
C PRO A 10 -29.17 26.04 12.28
N MET A 11 -28.84 25.01 13.06
CA MET A 11 -29.19 24.88 14.48
C MET A 11 -28.30 25.75 15.37
N SER A 12 -27.07 26.06 14.92
CA SER A 12 -26.12 26.90 15.65
C SER A 12 -25.18 27.62 14.68
N ALA A 13 -24.50 28.66 15.16
CA ALA A 13 -23.53 29.42 14.37
C ALA A 13 -22.32 28.58 13.88
N ASP A 14 -22.07 27.44 14.51
CA ASP A 14 -20.94 26.55 14.20
C ASP A 14 -21.24 25.56 13.05
N GLN A 15 -22.46 25.61 12.48
CA GLN A 15 -22.84 24.76 11.35
C GLN A 15 -22.56 25.41 10.00
N VAL A 16 -22.14 24.59 9.04
CA VAL A 16 -21.83 24.93 7.66
C VAL A 16 -22.72 24.15 6.69
N ALA A 17 -23.00 24.71 5.53
CA ALA A 17 -23.75 24.01 4.48
C ALA A 17 -22.88 22.93 3.83
N ASN A 18 -23.43 21.73 3.68
CA ASN A 18 -22.82 20.62 2.92
C ASN A 18 -23.13 20.72 1.41
N ASN A 19 -22.61 19.77 0.64
CA ASN A 19 -22.79 19.74 -0.82
C ASN A 19 -24.25 19.53 -1.28
N GLU A 20 -25.10 18.98 -0.40
CA GLU A 20 -26.51 18.68 -0.64
C GLU A 20 -27.46 19.78 -0.08
N GLY A 21 -26.89 20.89 0.43
CA GLY A 21 -27.64 22.04 0.96
C GLY A 21 -28.18 21.90 2.39
N GLY A 22 -27.83 20.83 3.11
CA GLY A 22 -28.11 20.67 4.53
C GLY A 22 -27.03 21.28 5.42
N PHE A 23 -27.36 21.65 6.66
CA PHE A 23 -26.42 22.21 7.63
C PHE A 23 -25.82 21.11 8.52
N VAL A 24 -24.49 21.07 8.60
CA VAL A 24 -23.70 20.07 9.34
C VAL A 24 -22.57 20.76 10.11
N PHE A 25 -21.86 20.06 10.98
CA PHE A 25 -20.73 20.64 11.70
C PHE A 25 -19.44 20.58 10.88
N LYS A 26 -18.59 21.59 11.03
CA LYS A 26 -17.23 21.54 10.50
C LYS A 26 -16.34 20.73 11.44
N VAL A 27 -15.61 19.75 10.93
CA VAL A 27 -14.62 19.03 11.75
C VAL A 27 -13.42 19.91 12.06
N ASP A 28 -12.80 19.65 13.21
CA ASP A 28 -11.51 20.25 13.53
C ASP A 28 -10.40 19.75 12.57
N ASP A 29 -9.34 20.55 12.45
CA ASP A 29 -8.24 20.27 11.52
C ASP A 29 -7.48 18.97 11.88
N PHE A 30 -7.47 18.52 13.14
CA PHE A 30 -6.85 17.24 13.53
C PHE A 30 -7.71 16.04 13.10
N THR A 31 -9.02 16.13 13.24
CA THR A 31 -9.94 15.10 12.74
C THR A 31 -9.87 15.00 11.22
N LEU A 32 -9.80 16.14 10.51
CA LEU A 32 -9.61 16.16 9.06
C LEU A 32 -8.25 15.56 8.65
N LEU A 33 -7.18 15.87 9.39
CA LEU A 33 -5.87 15.24 9.21
C LEU A 33 -5.93 13.72 9.36
N ARG A 34 -6.58 13.21 10.42
CA ARG A 34 -6.74 11.76 10.64
C ARG A 34 -7.48 11.10 9.49
N ARG A 35 -8.61 11.68 9.05
CA ARG A 35 -9.36 11.21 7.87
C ARG A 35 -8.47 11.16 6.63
N TYR A 36 -7.71 12.22 6.39
CA TYR A 36 -6.81 12.28 5.23
C TYR A 36 -5.71 11.22 5.31
N VAL A 37 -5.01 11.07 6.43
CA VAL A 37 -3.91 10.10 6.56
C VAL A 37 -4.42 8.66 6.45
N ILE A 38 -5.60 8.36 7.00
CA ILE A 38 -6.18 7.00 7.02
C ILE A 38 -6.85 6.65 5.69
N LEU A 39 -7.76 7.50 5.20
CA LEU A 39 -8.55 7.22 3.99
C LEU A 39 -7.74 7.56 2.73
N GLY A 40 -6.96 8.64 2.76
CA GLY A 40 -6.22 9.14 1.59
C GLY A 40 -7.10 9.79 0.53
N SER A 41 -6.54 10.02 -0.65
CA SER A 41 -7.16 10.75 -1.76
C SER A 41 -7.13 9.99 -3.10
N ALA A 42 -6.99 8.67 -3.06
CA ALA A 42 -6.64 7.87 -4.24
C ALA A 42 -7.69 7.80 -5.37
N ALA A 43 -8.93 8.25 -5.14
CA ALA A 43 -10.04 8.23 -6.11
C ALA A 43 -10.83 9.55 -6.09
N ASN A 44 -11.65 9.80 -7.11
CA ASN A 44 -12.67 10.85 -7.03
C ASN A 44 -13.81 10.37 -6.10
N ASN A 45 -14.40 11.27 -5.32
CA ASN A 45 -15.70 11.00 -4.71
C ASN A 45 -16.81 11.29 -5.73
N TYR A 46 -18.04 10.93 -5.37
CA TYR A 46 -19.27 11.31 -6.08
C TYR A 46 -19.38 12.84 -6.25
N TYR A 47 -18.96 13.60 -5.23
CA TYR A 47 -19.15 15.05 -5.15
C TYR A 47 -17.89 15.87 -5.45
N VAL A 48 -16.72 15.34 -5.10
CA VAL A 48 -15.47 16.11 -5.05
C VAL A 48 -14.38 15.37 -5.82
N SER A 49 -13.67 16.09 -6.68
CA SER A 49 -12.53 15.51 -7.41
C SER A 49 -11.37 15.18 -6.48
N ARG A 50 -10.55 14.20 -6.85
CA ARG A 50 -9.30 13.85 -6.14
C ARG A 50 -8.41 15.06 -5.87
N GLN A 51 -8.29 15.95 -6.85
CA GLN A 51 -7.40 17.13 -6.79
C GLN A 51 -7.86 18.14 -5.73
N SER A 52 -9.17 18.35 -5.61
CA SER A 52 -9.75 19.22 -4.58
C SER A 52 -9.57 18.66 -3.18
N VAL A 53 -9.67 17.34 -2.98
CA VAL A 53 -9.42 16.70 -1.67
C VAL A 53 -7.95 16.84 -1.26
N ASP A 54 -7.02 16.60 -2.20
CA ASP A 54 -5.58 16.78 -1.96
C ASP A 54 -5.27 18.24 -1.57
N LEU A 55 -5.87 19.21 -2.24
CA LEU A 55 -5.70 20.62 -1.93
C LEU A 55 -6.23 20.99 -0.55
N ALA A 56 -7.48 20.63 -0.25
CA ALA A 56 -8.12 20.94 1.03
C ALA A 56 -7.34 20.33 2.21
N SER A 57 -6.85 19.10 2.03
CA SER A 57 -6.07 18.38 3.05
C SER A 57 -4.67 19.00 3.23
N ALA A 58 -4.01 19.41 2.15
CA ALA A 58 -2.73 20.11 2.25
C ALA A 58 -2.88 21.48 2.92
N GLN A 59 -3.95 22.21 2.61
CA GLN A 59 -4.28 23.46 3.30
C GLN A 59 -4.53 23.22 4.80
N CYS A 60 -5.20 22.13 5.17
CA CYS A 60 -5.39 21.72 6.56
C CYS A 60 -4.05 21.52 7.28
N VAL A 61 -3.11 20.79 6.69
CA VAL A 61 -1.77 20.59 7.27
C VAL A 61 -1.07 21.93 7.46
N VAL A 62 -1.12 22.85 6.48
CA VAL A 62 -0.47 24.16 6.61
C VAL A 62 -1.11 25.03 7.69
N ARG A 63 -2.45 24.97 7.86
CA ARG A 63 -3.11 25.66 8.99
C ARG A 63 -2.62 25.15 10.35
N LEU A 64 -2.49 23.84 10.51
CA LEU A 64 -1.95 23.24 11.75
C LEU A 64 -0.49 23.65 12.00
N LEU A 65 0.32 23.73 10.93
CA LEU A 65 1.71 24.21 11.03
C LEU A 65 1.77 25.71 11.42
N ALA A 66 0.91 26.54 10.82
CA ALA A 66 0.84 27.97 11.14
C ALA A 66 0.34 28.23 12.57
N ALA A 67 -0.51 27.35 13.10
CA ALA A 67 -0.99 27.37 14.49
C ALA A 67 0.05 26.87 15.52
N GLY A 68 1.26 26.49 15.09
CA GLY A 68 2.32 25.97 15.98
C GLY A 68 2.07 24.54 16.47
N GLN A 69 1.15 23.80 15.87
CA GLN A 69 0.79 22.43 16.27
C GLN A 69 1.56 21.34 15.51
N GLY A 70 2.66 21.70 14.84
CA GLY A 70 3.37 20.80 13.94
C GLY A 70 4.01 19.58 14.60
N GLU A 71 4.49 19.67 15.84
CA GLU A 71 5.01 18.50 16.58
C GLU A 71 3.90 17.48 16.89
N ALA A 72 2.69 17.96 17.21
CA ALA A 72 1.53 17.10 17.42
C ALA A 72 1.08 16.42 16.11
N VAL A 73 1.18 17.12 14.96
CA VAL A 73 0.95 16.52 13.64
C VAL A 73 1.94 15.39 13.36
N VAL A 74 3.23 15.62 13.61
CA VAL A 74 4.27 14.58 13.42
C VAL A 74 4.01 13.39 14.32
N LYS A 75 3.66 13.61 15.59
CA LYS A 75 3.32 12.54 16.54
C LYS A 75 2.15 11.70 16.04
N GLU A 76 1.05 12.33 15.63
CA GLU A 76 -0.14 11.62 15.12
C GLU A 76 0.20 10.75 13.89
N VAL A 77 1.00 11.27 12.94
CA VAL A 77 1.45 10.50 11.78
C VAL A 77 2.31 9.30 12.18
N VAL A 78 3.19 9.46 13.18
CA VAL A 78 4.02 8.37 13.71
C VAL A 78 3.15 7.29 14.36
N ASP A 79 2.18 7.70 15.19
CA ASP A 79 1.27 6.78 15.88
C ASP A 79 0.45 5.97 14.86
N ILE A 80 -0.17 6.65 13.88
CA ILE A 80 -0.92 6.00 12.80
C ILE A 80 -0.04 5.01 12.00
N SER A 81 1.22 5.36 11.74
CA SER A 81 2.14 4.49 10.99
C SER A 81 2.61 3.27 11.79
N ARG A 82 2.96 3.47 13.07
CA ARG A 82 3.43 2.42 13.98
C ARG A 82 2.33 1.42 14.32
N GLU A 83 1.12 1.91 14.54
CA GLU A 83 -0.06 1.09 14.84
C GLU A 83 -0.63 0.41 13.59
N GLY A 84 -0.24 0.85 12.39
CA GLY A 84 -0.76 0.28 11.13
C GLY A 84 -2.23 0.65 10.90
N ARG A 85 -2.64 1.84 11.31
CA ARG A 85 -4.02 2.38 11.23
C ARG A 85 -4.48 2.67 9.81
N ALA A 86 -3.58 3.20 8.98
CA ALA A 86 -3.86 3.50 7.59
C ALA A 86 -3.59 2.28 6.67
N PRO A 87 -4.52 1.88 5.78
CA PRO A 87 -4.30 0.84 4.77
C PRO A 87 -3.15 1.14 3.82
N LYS A 88 -2.88 2.43 3.55
CA LYS A 88 -1.78 2.91 2.71
C LYS A 88 -0.98 3.98 3.45
N GLN A 89 0.35 3.96 3.29
CA GLN A 89 1.27 4.89 3.96
C GLN A 89 1.55 6.17 3.15
N ALA A 90 1.15 6.21 1.88
CA ALA A 90 1.48 7.29 0.94
C ALA A 90 1.08 8.68 1.48
N THR A 91 -0.12 8.80 2.04
CA THR A 91 -0.61 10.08 2.58
C THR A 91 0.15 10.53 3.82
N GLY A 92 0.45 9.61 4.75
CA GLY A 92 1.28 9.92 5.92
C GLY A 92 2.69 10.39 5.54
N ILE A 93 3.27 9.81 4.48
CA ILE A 93 4.56 10.22 3.93
C ILE A 93 4.51 11.64 3.36
N VAL A 94 3.43 12.00 2.67
CA VAL A 94 3.19 13.37 2.18
C VAL A 94 3.15 14.36 3.36
N VAL A 95 2.34 14.08 4.38
CA VAL A 95 2.21 14.95 5.56
C VAL A 95 3.56 15.09 6.27
N LEU A 96 4.32 14.01 6.42
CA LEU A 96 5.66 14.04 7.01
C LEU A 96 6.63 14.90 6.18
N ALA A 97 6.55 14.82 4.85
CA ALA A 97 7.35 15.66 3.95
C ALA A 97 6.95 17.14 4.05
N MET A 98 5.66 17.44 4.21
CA MET A 98 5.17 18.81 4.47
C MET A 98 5.70 19.34 5.80
N CYS A 99 5.64 18.56 6.88
CA CYS A 99 6.19 18.96 8.18
C CYS A 99 7.71 19.22 8.11
N ALA A 100 8.45 18.39 7.38
CA ALA A 100 9.89 18.54 7.21
C ALA A 100 10.31 19.77 6.37
N ARG A 101 9.45 20.23 5.44
CA ARG A 101 9.78 21.29 4.46
C ARG A 101 9.08 22.62 4.72
N LEU A 102 7.89 22.61 5.29
CA LEU A 102 7.02 23.78 5.49
C LEU A 102 6.86 24.13 6.98
N GLY A 103 7.13 23.19 7.88
CA GLY A 103 7.06 23.44 9.33
C GLY A 103 8.15 24.38 9.83
N ASP A 104 7.96 24.91 11.03
CA ASP A 104 8.96 25.68 11.78
C ASP A 104 10.20 24.80 12.12
N PRO A 105 11.29 25.38 12.67
CA PRO A 105 12.49 24.60 12.98
C PRO A 105 12.28 23.43 13.95
N ALA A 106 11.38 23.53 14.92
CA ALA A 106 11.10 22.43 15.85
C ALA A 106 10.36 21.29 15.13
N THR A 107 9.27 21.61 14.42
CA THR A 107 8.52 20.64 13.61
C THR A 107 9.39 19.97 12.55
N SER A 108 10.24 20.75 11.86
CA SER A 108 11.16 20.22 10.85
C SER A 108 12.13 19.19 11.46
N ARG A 109 12.66 19.45 12.66
CA ARG A 109 13.52 18.50 13.37
C ARG A 109 12.77 17.25 13.79
N ALA A 110 11.57 17.41 14.36
CA ALA A 110 10.71 16.29 14.77
C ALA A 110 10.36 15.39 13.56
N ALA A 111 9.96 15.98 12.45
CA ALA A 111 9.63 15.26 11.22
C ALA A 111 10.83 14.48 10.67
N LEU A 112 12.03 15.08 10.63
CA LEU A 112 13.25 14.40 10.19
C LEU A 112 13.67 13.27 11.12
N ALA A 113 13.52 13.45 12.44
CA ALA A 113 13.78 12.40 13.43
C ALA A 113 12.80 11.22 13.30
N ALA A 114 11.56 11.49 12.89
CA ALA A 114 10.52 10.48 12.70
C ALA A 114 10.67 9.65 11.40
N VAL A 115 11.48 10.08 10.43
CA VAL A 115 11.63 9.41 9.12
C VAL A 115 11.96 7.91 9.25
N PRO A 116 12.94 7.46 10.06
CA PRO A 116 13.22 6.03 10.18
C PRO A 116 12.06 5.20 10.76
N ALA A 117 11.19 5.81 11.56
CA ALA A 117 10.04 5.15 12.16
C ALA A 117 8.87 5.00 11.18
N VAL A 118 8.63 6.03 10.33
CA VAL A 118 7.54 6.03 9.34
C VAL A 118 7.97 5.33 8.05
N CYS A 119 9.13 5.73 7.50
CA CYS A 119 9.68 5.17 6.26
C CYS A 119 10.47 3.89 6.55
N ARG A 120 9.78 2.78 6.88
CA ARG A 120 10.43 1.51 7.27
C ARG A 120 11.16 0.81 6.11
N THR A 121 10.68 0.98 4.89
CA THR A 121 11.23 0.35 3.67
C THR A 121 11.90 1.37 2.75
N ALA A 122 12.81 0.92 1.89
CA ALA A 122 13.45 1.79 0.91
C ALA A 122 12.43 2.40 -0.06
N SER A 123 11.37 1.66 -0.42
CA SER A 123 10.24 2.20 -1.20
C SER A 123 9.61 3.44 -0.54
N THR A 124 9.33 3.38 0.76
CA THR A 124 8.73 4.50 1.51
C THR A 124 9.72 5.65 1.70
N LEU A 125 11.02 5.36 1.79
CA LEU A 125 12.06 6.39 1.82
C LEU A 125 12.16 7.12 0.47
N PHE A 126 12.19 6.40 -0.65
CA PHE A 126 12.20 6.97 -2.00
C PHE A 126 10.98 7.86 -2.24
N GLU A 127 9.81 7.40 -1.81
CA GLU A 127 8.59 8.19 -1.86
C GLU A 127 8.72 9.48 -1.04
N TRP A 128 9.18 9.40 0.20
CA TRP A 128 9.40 10.58 1.04
C TRP A 128 10.39 11.58 0.42
N VAL A 129 11.54 11.11 -0.09
CA VAL A 129 12.51 11.95 -0.78
C VAL A 129 11.89 12.62 -2.01
N GLN A 130 11.09 11.88 -2.78
CA GLN A 130 10.37 12.42 -3.92
C GLN A 130 9.35 13.50 -3.51
N ARG A 131 8.58 13.27 -2.44
CA ARG A 131 7.66 14.27 -1.89
C ARG A 131 8.39 15.52 -1.41
N CYS A 132 9.53 15.39 -0.73
CA CYS A 132 10.37 16.52 -0.36
C CYS A 132 10.90 17.30 -1.57
N LYS A 133 11.20 16.62 -2.69
CA LYS A 133 11.63 17.26 -3.94
C LYS A 133 10.50 18.08 -4.57
N GLU A 134 9.30 17.51 -4.64
CA GLU A 134 8.10 18.18 -5.16
C GLU A 134 7.75 19.44 -4.34
N LEU A 135 7.88 19.37 -3.02
CA LEU A 135 7.70 20.51 -2.10
C LEU A 135 8.87 21.49 -2.08
N GLY A 136 9.94 21.24 -2.84
CA GLY A 136 11.14 22.07 -2.86
C GLY A 136 10.85 23.54 -3.22
N ALA A 137 9.96 23.78 -4.18
CA ALA A 137 9.57 25.14 -4.60
C ALA A 137 8.64 25.83 -3.59
N ALA A 138 7.81 25.07 -2.86
CA ALA A 138 6.94 25.62 -1.81
C ALA A 138 7.72 26.02 -0.54
N ALA A 139 8.88 25.39 -0.29
CA ALA A 139 9.72 25.73 0.86
C ALA A 139 10.28 27.17 0.79
N GLU A 140 10.37 27.76 -0.40
CA GLU A 140 10.78 29.17 -0.63
C GLU A 140 9.69 30.18 -0.22
N LEU A 141 8.47 29.72 0.11
CA LEU A 141 7.37 30.54 0.60
C LEU A 141 7.45 30.84 2.11
N ARG A 142 8.47 30.34 2.82
CA ARG A 142 8.73 30.68 4.24
C ARG A 142 9.03 32.17 4.36
N LYS A 143 8.07 32.94 4.88
CA LYS A 143 8.19 34.41 4.99
C LYS A 143 7.72 35.00 6.32
N THR A 144 7.23 34.19 7.27
CA THR A 144 6.83 34.71 8.58
C THR A 144 8.02 34.77 9.55
N GLU A 145 7.98 35.67 10.53
CA GLU A 145 8.98 35.77 11.61
C GLU A 145 9.09 34.46 12.42
N SER A 146 8.05 33.63 12.43
CA SER A 146 7.99 32.30 13.06
C SER A 146 8.66 31.18 12.25
N GLY A 147 9.03 31.42 10.99
CA GLY A 147 9.61 30.41 10.10
C GLY A 147 8.62 29.40 9.50
N ALA A 148 7.31 29.54 9.78
CA ALA A 148 6.24 28.76 9.17
C ALA A 148 5.83 29.34 7.79
N VAL A 149 5.12 28.53 7.00
CA VAL A 149 4.58 28.97 5.70
C VAL A 149 3.24 29.67 5.89
N ASP A 150 3.05 30.80 5.21
CA ASP A 150 1.77 31.50 5.17
C ASP A 150 0.70 30.66 4.42
N ALA A 151 -0.44 30.43 5.06
CA ALA A 151 -1.48 29.54 4.54
C ALA A 151 -2.11 30.06 3.24
N ALA A 152 -2.27 31.38 3.09
CA ALA A 152 -2.83 31.98 1.88
C ALA A 152 -1.85 31.86 0.70
N ALA A 153 -0.57 32.19 0.92
CA ALA A 153 0.49 32.03 -0.08
C ALA A 153 0.64 30.57 -0.54
N PHE A 154 0.56 29.61 0.39
CA PHE A 154 0.58 28.19 0.05
C PHE A 154 -0.63 27.78 -0.79
N ALA A 155 -1.83 28.24 -0.44
CA ALA A 155 -3.05 27.94 -1.19
C ALA A 155 -2.95 28.43 -2.65
N THR A 156 -2.43 29.64 -2.88
CA THR A 156 -2.21 30.17 -4.24
C THR A 156 -1.18 29.33 -5.00
N TRP A 157 -0.06 28.97 -4.37
CA TRP A 157 0.96 28.12 -4.99
C TRP A 157 0.41 26.74 -5.37
N ALA A 158 -0.31 26.10 -4.46
CA ALA A 158 -0.88 24.77 -4.65
C ALA A 158 -1.97 24.77 -5.75
N ALA A 159 -2.83 25.78 -5.79
CA ALA A 159 -3.84 25.94 -6.84
C ALA A 159 -3.21 26.14 -8.23
N GLY A 160 -2.16 26.96 -8.34
CA GLY A 160 -1.39 27.10 -9.58
C GLY A 160 -0.71 25.79 -10.00
N GLY A 161 -0.30 24.97 -9.03
CA GLY A 161 0.26 23.65 -9.27
C GLY A 161 -0.72 22.67 -9.92
N ILE A 162 -1.94 22.62 -9.38
CA ILE A 162 -3.03 21.78 -9.88
C ILE A 162 -3.44 22.20 -11.29
N ALA A 163 -3.59 23.50 -11.55
CA ALA A 163 -3.95 24.03 -12.87
C ALA A 163 -2.91 23.64 -13.93
N ALA A 164 -1.61 23.79 -13.63
CA ALA A 164 -0.54 23.40 -14.55
C ALA A 164 -0.51 21.88 -14.83
N ALA A 165 -0.78 21.05 -13.82
CA ALA A 165 -0.86 19.60 -13.97
C ALA A 165 -2.06 19.18 -14.84
N ALA A 166 -3.22 19.84 -14.67
CA ALA A 166 -4.41 19.61 -15.49
C ALA A 166 -4.16 19.99 -16.97
N GLU A 167 -3.49 21.11 -17.23
CA GLU A 167 -3.10 21.50 -18.58
C GLU A 167 -2.13 20.51 -19.23
N ALA A 168 -1.13 20.03 -18.48
CA ALA A 168 -0.17 19.05 -18.99
C ALA A 168 -0.87 17.72 -19.35
N ALA A 169 -1.75 17.24 -18.49
CA ALA A 169 -2.55 16.04 -18.75
C ALA A 169 -3.46 16.21 -19.98
N ALA A 170 -4.06 17.40 -20.17
CA ALA A 170 -4.85 17.70 -21.35
C ALA A 170 -4.02 17.71 -22.65
N ARG A 171 -2.79 18.23 -22.61
CA ARG A 171 -1.86 18.18 -23.76
C ARG A 171 -1.44 16.75 -24.09
N ASP A 172 -1.13 15.93 -23.08
CA ASP A 172 -0.76 14.52 -23.26
C ASP A 172 -1.93 13.70 -23.82
N ALA A 173 -3.16 13.95 -23.35
CA ALA A 173 -4.37 13.33 -23.89
C ALA A 173 -4.62 13.73 -25.36
N ALA A 174 -4.41 15.00 -25.71
CA ALA A 174 -4.50 15.48 -27.09
C ALA A 174 -3.42 14.84 -27.99
N ALA A 175 -2.18 14.69 -27.50
CA ALA A 175 -1.09 14.04 -28.21
C ALA A 175 -1.34 12.52 -28.42
N ALA A 176 -1.97 11.85 -27.44
CA ALA A 176 -2.37 10.46 -27.55
C ALA A 176 -3.52 10.25 -28.57
N ASN A 177 -4.47 11.18 -28.64
CA ASN A 177 -5.55 11.15 -29.64
C ASN A 177 -5.04 11.42 -31.06
N GLY A 178 -4.03 12.27 -31.24
CA GLY A 178 -3.40 12.53 -32.55
C GLY A 178 -2.72 11.31 -33.18
N ARG A 179 -2.40 10.27 -32.38
CA ARG A 179 -1.80 9.00 -32.86
C ARG A 179 -2.81 7.88 -33.12
N ARG A 180 -4.09 8.06 -32.78
CA ARG A 180 -5.16 7.07 -33.04
C ARG A 180 -5.98 7.47 -34.26
N GLY A 181 -5.47 7.10 -35.44
CA GLY A 181 -6.30 7.00 -36.64
C GLY A 181 -7.31 5.87 -36.52
N HIS A 182 -8.59 6.23 -36.50
CA HIS A 182 -9.76 5.45 -36.92
C HIS A 182 -9.82 3.94 -36.55
N ARG A 183 -10.05 3.63 -35.26
CA ARG A 183 -10.80 2.43 -34.84
C ARG A 183 -11.57 2.68 -33.54
N GLY A 184 -12.88 2.42 -33.58
CA GLY A 184 -13.71 1.93 -32.49
C GLY A 184 -13.79 2.78 -31.21
N ARG A 185 -14.96 3.38 -30.99
CA ARG A 185 -15.31 4.14 -29.79
C ARG A 185 -15.72 3.17 -28.66
N ASP A 186 -14.77 2.42 -28.11
CA ASP A 186 -14.99 1.59 -26.92
C ASP A 186 -14.03 1.97 -25.79
N GLY A 187 -14.61 2.35 -24.65
CA GLY A 187 -13.94 2.47 -23.35
C GLY A 187 -13.00 3.66 -23.20
N ALA A 188 -13.47 4.71 -22.52
CA ALA A 188 -12.60 5.74 -21.96
C ALA A 188 -11.57 5.07 -21.04
N ALA A 189 -10.34 4.93 -21.53
CA ALA A 189 -9.23 4.40 -20.77
C ALA A 189 -8.98 5.33 -19.57
N ALA A 190 -9.04 4.75 -18.37
CA ALA A 190 -8.74 5.43 -17.13
C ALA A 190 -7.40 6.18 -17.22
N ALA A 191 -7.43 7.46 -16.83
CA ALA A 191 -6.25 8.29 -16.65
C ALA A 191 -5.20 7.56 -15.78
N PRO A 192 -3.90 7.78 -16.01
CA PRO A 192 -2.85 7.02 -15.35
C PRO A 192 -2.99 7.04 -13.82
N ALA A 193 -3.04 5.84 -13.25
CA ALA A 193 -3.11 5.62 -11.81
C ALA A 193 -1.89 6.23 -11.09
N ALA A 194 -2.21 7.07 -10.10
CA ALA A 194 -1.62 7.15 -8.76
C ALA A 194 -0.09 7.19 -8.62
N ASP A 195 0.43 8.34 -8.15
CA ASP A 195 1.46 8.45 -7.08
C ASP A 195 2.11 9.87 -6.99
N ALA A 196 1.68 10.85 -7.78
CA ALA A 196 2.14 12.25 -7.62
C ALA A 196 1.29 13.00 -6.58
N LEU A 197 1.94 13.78 -5.71
CA LEU A 197 1.27 14.87 -5.01
C LEU A 197 0.80 15.85 -6.07
N THR A 198 -0.51 15.92 -6.31
CA THR A 198 -1.09 16.72 -7.41
C THR A 198 -0.92 18.24 -7.24
N LEU A 199 -0.24 18.67 -6.17
CA LEU A 199 0.04 20.06 -5.80
C LEU A 199 1.25 20.66 -6.55
N ALA A 200 2.04 19.86 -7.28
CA ALA A 200 3.30 20.30 -7.88
C ALA A 200 3.18 20.59 -9.39
N GLY A 201 2.97 21.85 -9.75
CA GLY A 201 3.04 22.32 -11.15
C GLY A 201 4.46 22.70 -11.63
N ARG A 202 5.42 22.80 -10.71
CA ARG A 202 6.85 23.01 -11.02
C ARG A 202 7.69 22.27 -9.99
N ALA A 203 8.32 21.16 -10.38
CA ALA A 203 9.26 20.46 -9.52
C ALA A 203 10.42 21.40 -9.17
N GLY A 204 10.52 21.82 -7.90
CA GLY A 204 11.68 22.53 -7.40
C GLY A 204 12.93 21.63 -7.39
N LYS A 205 14.12 22.23 -7.25
CA LYS A 205 15.32 21.44 -6.94
C LYS A 205 15.24 20.98 -5.48
N LEU A 206 15.44 19.69 -5.22
CA LEU A 206 15.58 19.20 -3.85
C LEU A 206 16.86 19.79 -3.24
N SER A 207 16.74 20.58 -2.16
CA SER A 207 17.91 21.08 -1.44
C SER A 207 18.47 20.01 -0.50
N TRP A 208 19.64 19.46 -0.83
CA TRP A 208 20.37 18.47 -0.02
C TRP A 208 21.15 19.12 1.14
N GLY A 209 20.43 19.87 1.98
CA GLY A 209 20.98 20.48 3.18
C GLY A 209 21.56 19.44 4.16
N ARG A 210 22.36 19.91 5.13
CA ARG A 210 22.99 19.04 6.14
C ARG A 210 21.99 18.14 6.90
N ALA A 211 20.77 18.62 7.12
CA ALA A 211 19.74 17.88 7.83
C ALA A 211 19.17 16.72 6.99
N MET A 212 18.90 16.95 5.69
CA MET A 212 18.42 15.93 4.76
C MET A 212 19.45 14.81 4.59
N ARG A 213 20.71 15.17 4.33
CA ARG A 213 21.81 14.20 4.19
C ARG A 213 21.97 13.34 5.43
N ARG A 214 21.97 13.95 6.62
CA ARG A 214 22.05 13.22 7.90
C ARG A 214 20.87 12.28 8.12
N THR A 215 19.66 12.69 7.75
CA THR A 215 18.45 11.89 7.92
C THR A 215 18.48 10.64 7.04
N VAL A 216 18.81 10.81 5.75
CA VAL A 216 18.95 9.68 4.82
C VAL A 216 20.12 8.78 5.21
N ALA A 217 21.26 9.35 5.60
CA ALA A 217 22.41 8.57 6.07
C ALA A 217 22.07 7.75 7.32
N ARG A 218 21.38 8.35 8.31
CA ARG A 218 20.92 7.66 9.53
C ARG A 218 19.98 6.51 9.22
N TRP A 219 19.16 6.61 8.17
CA TRP A 219 18.27 5.52 7.75
C TRP A 219 19.04 4.25 7.35
N TYR A 220 20.15 4.40 6.61
CA TYR A 220 21.02 3.30 6.21
C TYR A 220 21.88 2.80 7.38
N LEU A 221 22.54 3.73 8.08
CA LEU A 221 23.47 3.44 9.18
C LEU A 221 22.78 2.86 10.42
N GLY A 222 21.46 3.07 10.57
CA GLY A 222 20.66 2.46 11.63
C GLY A 222 20.25 1.01 11.35
N LYS A 223 20.71 0.38 10.26
CA LYS A 223 20.36 -0.99 9.87
C LYS A 223 21.60 -1.91 9.85
N THR A 224 21.36 -3.21 9.90
CA THR A 224 22.40 -4.22 9.68
C THR A 224 22.75 -4.33 8.19
N PRO A 225 23.95 -4.80 7.82
CA PRO A 225 24.32 -5.02 6.42
C PRO A 225 23.32 -5.92 5.68
N ALA A 226 22.87 -7.01 6.30
CA ALA A 226 21.83 -7.89 5.77
C ALA A 226 20.50 -7.15 5.51
N ALA A 227 20.07 -6.30 6.45
CA ALA A 227 18.85 -5.53 6.27
C ALA A 227 18.97 -4.50 5.14
N VAL A 228 20.13 -3.87 4.96
CA VAL A 228 20.38 -2.98 3.81
C VAL A 228 20.38 -3.77 2.50
N ALA A 229 21.06 -4.91 2.47
CA ALA A 229 21.10 -5.79 1.30
C ALA A 229 19.70 -6.25 0.90
N TYR A 230 18.91 -6.76 1.84
CA TYR A 230 17.51 -7.14 1.63
C TYR A 230 16.66 -5.97 1.10
N GLN A 231 16.79 -4.77 1.67
CA GLN A 231 16.07 -3.59 1.18
C GLN A 231 16.50 -3.21 -0.25
N ALA A 232 17.77 -3.37 -0.60
CA ALA A 232 18.29 -3.07 -1.92
C ALA A 232 17.88 -4.07 -2.99
N THR A 233 17.83 -5.36 -2.64
CA THR A 233 17.42 -6.41 -3.57
C THR A 233 15.91 -6.40 -3.77
N LYS A 234 15.13 -6.28 -2.69
CA LYS A 234 13.66 -6.26 -2.75
C LYS A 234 13.10 -4.95 -3.31
N TYR A 235 13.70 -3.81 -2.95
CA TYR A 235 13.24 -2.48 -3.35
C TYR A 235 14.37 -1.66 -3.98
N SER A 236 14.80 -2.03 -5.19
CA SER A 236 15.97 -1.39 -5.82
C SER A 236 15.74 0.05 -6.25
N GLN A 237 14.55 0.34 -6.77
CA GLN A 237 14.18 1.68 -7.25
C GLN A 237 12.68 1.91 -7.13
N ARG A 238 12.28 3.15 -6.87
CA ARG A 238 10.88 3.59 -6.91
C ARG A 238 10.81 5.09 -7.11
N ASN A 239 9.77 5.57 -7.79
CA ASN A 239 9.52 7.01 -7.98
C ASN A 239 10.73 7.77 -8.58
N GLY A 240 11.51 7.12 -9.43
CA GLY A 240 12.71 7.70 -10.06
C GLY A 240 13.95 7.77 -9.16
N TRP A 241 13.92 7.17 -7.98
CA TRP A 241 15.05 7.08 -7.05
C TRP A 241 15.55 5.64 -6.92
N SER A 242 16.86 5.49 -6.81
CA SER A 242 17.53 4.23 -6.46
C SER A 242 18.37 4.37 -5.19
N HIS A 243 18.80 3.23 -4.62
CA HIS A 243 19.78 3.24 -3.53
C HIS A 243 21.07 3.94 -3.93
N ALA A 244 21.54 3.74 -5.16
CA ALA A 244 22.74 4.38 -5.67
C ALA A 244 22.62 5.91 -5.63
N ASP A 245 21.46 6.47 -6.00
CA ASP A 245 21.23 7.92 -5.97
C ASP A 245 21.25 8.47 -4.54
N LEU A 246 20.55 7.82 -3.61
CA LEU A 246 20.52 8.27 -2.22
C LEU A 246 21.89 8.16 -1.55
N LEU A 247 22.64 7.08 -1.79
CA LEU A 247 23.98 6.91 -1.24
C LEU A 247 24.95 7.97 -1.79
N ARG A 248 24.89 8.28 -3.09
CA ARG A 248 25.70 9.34 -3.71
C ARG A 248 25.38 10.73 -3.20
N LEU A 249 24.14 10.99 -2.75
CA LEU A 249 23.72 12.31 -2.29
C LEU A 249 23.84 12.48 -0.77
N ALA A 250 23.60 11.42 -0.01
CA ALA A 250 23.64 11.45 1.45
C ALA A 250 25.05 11.23 2.02
N HIS A 251 25.93 10.53 1.28
CA HIS A 251 27.30 10.17 1.70
C HIS A 251 27.35 9.55 3.11
N PRO A 252 26.63 8.44 3.39
CA PRO A 252 26.73 7.77 4.68
C PRO A 252 28.13 7.20 4.87
N ASP A 253 28.72 7.44 6.05
CA ASP A 253 30.03 6.92 6.45
C ASP A 253 29.89 5.99 7.66
N PRO A 254 30.03 4.65 7.46
CA PRO A 254 30.00 3.67 8.55
C PRO A 254 31.08 3.88 9.62
N GLU A 255 32.28 4.33 9.26
CA GLU A 255 33.37 4.55 10.22
C GLU A 255 33.10 5.77 11.09
N GLU A 256 32.74 6.88 10.46
CA GLU A 256 32.38 8.10 11.19
C GLU A 256 31.17 7.85 12.10
N HIS A 257 30.22 7.01 11.66
CA HIS A 257 29.04 6.64 12.44
C HIS A 257 29.41 5.88 13.73
N VAL A 258 30.24 4.85 13.61
CA VAL A 258 30.74 4.07 14.75
C VAL A 258 31.56 4.96 15.70
N ALA A 259 32.45 5.79 15.16
CA ALA A 259 33.24 6.72 15.97
C ALA A 259 32.37 7.69 16.78
N LYS A 260 31.28 8.21 16.18
CA LYS A 260 30.29 9.04 16.88
C LYS A 260 29.56 8.27 17.97
N ARG A 261 29.14 7.02 17.72
CA ARG A 261 28.47 6.18 18.72
C ARG A 261 29.37 5.92 19.94
N ARG A 262 30.65 5.59 19.72
CA ARG A 262 31.63 5.41 20.80
C ARG A 262 31.79 6.68 21.65
N LYS A 263 31.85 7.86 21.02
CA LYS A 263 31.93 9.15 21.73
C LYS A 263 30.68 9.44 22.56
N VAL A 264 29.48 9.16 22.03
CA VAL A 264 28.22 9.35 22.77
C VAL A 264 28.14 8.40 23.96
N ALA A 265 28.51 7.13 23.77
CA ALA A 265 28.55 6.13 24.86
C ALA A 265 29.57 6.50 25.95
N ALA A 266 30.75 7.00 25.57
CA ALA A 266 31.74 7.48 26.53
C ALA A 266 31.25 8.72 27.29
N GLY A 267 30.55 9.65 26.61
CA GLY A 267 29.96 10.82 27.24
C GLY A 267 28.80 10.50 28.20
N SER A 268 27.95 9.52 27.86
CA SER A 268 26.87 9.07 28.74
C SER A 268 27.39 8.29 29.95
N ALA A 269 28.44 7.48 29.76
CA ALA A 269 29.12 6.79 30.86
C ALA A 269 29.76 7.80 31.81
N ALA A 270 30.48 8.80 31.30
CA ALA A 270 31.07 9.87 32.11
C ALA A 270 30.01 10.73 32.83
N ALA A 271 28.84 10.97 32.21
CA ALA A 271 27.73 11.67 32.85
C ALA A 271 27.04 10.84 33.95
N ALA A 272 26.96 9.51 33.79
CA ALA A 272 26.44 8.60 34.80
C ALA A 272 27.42 8.45 35.99
N GLU A 273 28.73 8.49 35.73
CA GLU A 273 29.78 8.44 36.75
C GLU A 273 29.93 9.76 37.54
N ALA A 274 29.51 10.89 36.94
CA ALA A 274 29.54 12.22 37.56
C ALA A 274 28.26 12.59 38.36
N ALA A 275 27.25 11.71 38.40
CA ALA A 275 26.05 11.94 39.20
C ALA A 275 26.33 11.64 40.70
N PRO A 276 26.08 12.59 41.63
CA PRO A 276 26.33 12.36 43.05
C PRO A 276 25.36 11.31 43.59
N VAL A 277 25.89 10.26 44.20
CA VAL A 277 25.11 9.27 44.95
C VAL A 277 24.69 9.90 46.29
N THR A 278 23.47 10.42 46.38
CA THR A 278 22.84 10.72 47.68
C THR A 278 21.95 9.54 48.06
N ALA A 279 22.36 8.84 49.11
CA ALA A 279 21.60 7.77 49.73
C ALA A 279 20.59 8.35 50.72
N GLU A 280 19.28 8.27 50.42
CA GLU A 280 18.26 8.06 51.44
C GLU A 280 16.91 7.56 50.90
N ALA A 281 16.47 6.47 51.52
CA ALA A 281 15.11 6.00 51.81
C ALA A 281 14.16 5.50 50.70
N ALA A 282 13.57 4.34 51.03
CA ALA A 282 12.60 3.55 50.29
C ALA A 282 11.13 3.90 50.63
N ALA A 283 10.23 3.37 49.79
CA ALA A 283 8.79 3.11 49.97
C ALA A 283 7.76 4.21 49.61
N THR A 284 7.14 4.09 48.41
CA THR A 284 5.69 3.86 48.14
C THR A 284 5.39 4.24 46.66
N PRO A 285 4.62 3.45 45.86
CA PRO A 285 4.45 3.72 44.44
C PRO A 285 3.25 4.64 44.17
N ALA A 286 3.51 5.83 43.63
CA ALA A 286 2.50 6.66 42.98
C ALA A 286 3.13 7.37 41.75
N ALA A 287 2.32 7.44 40.70
CA ALA A 287 2.60 7.87 39.33
C ALA A 287 3.37 9.20 39.18
N ALA A 288 4.38 9.22 38.30
CA ALA A 288 4.54 10.15 37.16
C ALA A 288 5.95 10.05 36.53
N GLY A 289 5.99 9.99 35.19
CA GLY A 289 6.98 10.72 34.39
C GLY A 289 8.40 10.16 34.22
N GLY A 290 8.66 9.53 33.07
CA GLY A 290 9.84 9.80 32.23
C GLY A 290 11.21 9.29 32.69
N ASN A 291 11.67 8.19 32.10
CA ASN A 291 13.02 8.15 31.51
C ASN A 291 13.08 7.07 30.43
N GLU A 292 13.27 7.49 29.18
CA GLU A 292 13.53 6.61 28.04
C GLU A 292 14.94 6.03 28.18
N SER A 293 15.06 4.79 28.64
CA SER A 293 16.28 4.01 28.54
C SER A 293 16.48 3.58 27.09
N ASP A 294 17.32 4.35 26.41
CA ASP A 294 17.84 4.15 25.08
C ASP A 294 18.88 3.02 25.10
N SER A 295 18.46 1.75 24.99
CA SER A 295 19.30 0.58 24.62
C SER A 295 18.59 -0.77 24.69
N GLU A 296 17.53 -0.98 23.90
CA GLU A 296 17.27 -2.28 23.25
C GLU A 296 16.11 -2.11 22.26
N TRP A 297 16.43 -1.73 21.02
CA TRP A 297 15.45 -1.76 19.93
C TRP A 297 15.92 -2.76 18.88
N VAL A 298 15.51 -4.01 19.13
CA VAL A 298 15.41 -5.03 18.10
C VAL A 298 14.46 -4.52 17.01
N VAL A 299 14.90 -4.74 15.78
CA VAL A 299 14.21 -4.53 14.51
C VAL A 299 12.76 -4.99 14.61
N VAL A 300 11.80 -4.05 14.63
CA VAL A 300 10.43 -4.37 14.20
C VAL A 300 10.45 -4.32 12.69
N GLY A 301 10.75 -5.48 12.09
CA GLY A 301 10.62 -5.69 10.65
C GLY A 301 9.18 -5.50 10.19
N ASP A 302 8.97 -5.60 8.89
CA ASP A 302 7.63 -5.83 8.35
C ASP A 302 7.05 -7.09 9.01
N GLY A 303 6.28 -6.92 10.10
CA GLY A 303 5.50 -7.98 10.75
C GLY A 303 6.22 -9.31 10.94
N ASP A 304 7.32 -9.35 11.70
CA ASP A 304 8.00 -10.60 12.04
C ASP A 304 7.27 -11.35 13.18
N GLY A 305 6.17 -12.01 12.84
CA GLY A 305 5.69 -13.23 13.53
C GLY A 305 6.28 -14.52 12.93
N GLU A 306 7.15 -14.39 11.92
CA GLU A 306 7.79 -15.48 11.18
C GLU A 306 9.33 -15.31 11.16
N ALA A 307 9.93 -14.71 12.20
CA ALA A 307 11.35 -14.28 12.22
C ALA A 307 12.37 -15.39 11.89
N ALA A 308 12.07 -16.66 12.22
CA ALA A 308 12.93 -17.81 11.86
C ALA A 308 12.65 -18.36 10.44
N GLY A 309 11.55 -17.96 9.82
CA GLY A 309 11.08 -18.42 8.51
C GLY A 309 11.22 -17.41 7.36
N SER A 310 11.47 -16.12 7.66
CA SER A 310 11.53 -15.05 6.65
C SER A 310 12.87 -15.04 5.86
N GLU A 311 12.86 -14.41 4.69
CA GLU A 311 14.06 -14.20 3.84
C GLU A 311 15.18 -13.47 4.59
N LEU A 312 14.84 -12.39 5.30
CA LEU A 312 15.77 -11.65 6.14
C LEU A 312 16.26 -12.49 7.33
N GLY A 313 15.38 -13.31 7.92
CA GLY A 313 15.74 -14.26 8.98
C GLY A 313 16.73 -15.33 8.51
N ALA A 314 16.53 -15.88 7.31
CA ALA A 314 17.46 -16.83 6.70
C ALA A 314 18.84 -16.19 6.42
N LEU A 315 18.86 -14.96 5.92
CA LEU A 315 20.09 -14.20 5.70
C LEU A 315 20.81 -13.87 7.02
N ALA A 316 20.05 -13.45 8.05
CA ALA A 316 20.59 -13.17 9.37
C ALA A 316 21.14 -14.44 10.05
N ALA A 317 20.46 -15.59 9.90
CA ALA A 317 20.93 -16.88 10.40
C ALA A 317 22.21 -17.33 9.68
N ALA A 318 22.31 -17.13 8.37
CA ALA A 318 23.52 -17.41 7.60
C ALA A 318 24.70 -16.52 8.05
N MET A 319 24.46 -15.25 8.35
CA MET A 319 25.46 -14.36 8.95
C MET A 319 25.89 -14.83 10.35
N ALA A 320 24.93 -15.20 11.20
CA ALA A 320 25.21 -15.66 12.56
C ALA A 320 26.04 -16.97 12.55
N ALA A 321 25.72 -17.89 11.64
CA ALA A 321 26.48 -19.12 11.46
C ALA A 321 27.92 -18.86 10.97
N ALA A 322 28.11 -17.90 10.05
CA ALA A 322 29.43 -17.49 9.58
C ALA A 322 30.27 -16.77 10.64
N ALA A 323 29.62 -16.11 11.63
CA ALA A 323 30.28 -15.41 12.72
C ALA A 323 30.63 -16.31 13.94
N ALA A 324 30.04 -17.50 14.03
CA ALA A 324 30.24 -18.45 15.14
C ALA A 324 31.70 -18.81 15.49
N PRO A 325 32.66 -18.94 14.54
CA PRO A 325 34.05 -19.22 14.91
C PRO A 325 34.81 -18.00 15.49
N ALA A 326 34.31 -16.77 15.34
CA ALA A 326 34.96 -15.54 15.82
C ALA A 326 34.56 -15.13 17.27
N THR A 327 33.48 -15.70 17.81
CA THR A 327 32.93 -15.37 19.13
C THR A 327 33.52 -16.19 20.29
N ALA A 328 34.52 -17.05 20.01
CA ALA A 328 35.22 -17.84 21.03
C ALA A 328 36.21 -17.03 21.89
N ALA A 329 36.44 -15.75 21.59
CA ALA A 329 37.24 -14.82 22.39
C ALA A 329 36.33 -13.84 23.16
N GLY A 330 36.57 -13.64 24.46
CA GLY A 330 35.69 -12.92 25.40
C GLY A 330 35.18 -11.51 25.00
N GLY A 331 34.17 -11.05 25.75
CA GLY A 331 33.15 -10.06 25.35
C GLY A 331 33.59 -8.76 24.67
N CYS A 332 34.63 -8.06 25.15
CA CYS A 332 35.01 -6.76 24.58
C CYS A 332 35.72 -6.89 23.22
N ALA A 333 36.53 -7.93 23.03
CA ALA A 333 37.24 -8.18 21.77
C ALA A 333 36.27 -8.67 20.68
N ALA A 334 35.31 -9.53 21.05
CA ALA A 334 34.24 -9.97 20.16
C ALA A 334 33.35 -8.80 19.69
N ALA A 335 32.99 -7.87 20.58
CA ALA A 335 32.20 -6.70 20.22
C ALA A 335 32.93 -5.77 19.24
N ALA A 336 34.23 -5.53 19.46
CA ALA A 336 35.04 -4.72 18.56
C ALA A 336 35.22 -5.38 17.18
N ALA A 337 35.41 -6.70 17.14
CA ALA A 337 35.48 -7.46 15.89
C ALA A 337 34.15 -7.47 15.12
N ALA A 338 33.02 -7.63 15.82
CA ALA A 338 31.68 -7.55 15.23
C ALA A 338 31.39 -6.16 14.65
N GLU A 339 31.80 -5.09 15.34
CA GLU A 339 31.66 -3.72 14.85
C GLU A 339 32.56 -3.45 13.63
N ALA A 340 33.79 -3.95 13.62
CA ALA A 340 34.68 -3.85 12.46
C ALA A 340 34.12 -4.61 11.24
N GLN A 341 33.58 -5.82 11.46
CA GLN A 341 32.92 -6.59 10.41
C GLN A 341 31.66 -5.88 9.87
N TRP A 342 30.86 -5.28 10.76
CA TRP A 342 29.70 -4.46 10.38
C TRP A 342 30.10 -3.29 9.47
N VAL A 343 31.19 -2.59 9.81
CA VAL A 343 31.74 -1.49 9.00
C VAL A 343 32.20 -2.02 7.63
N ALA A 344 32.95 -3.11 7.59
CA ALA A 344 33.45 -3.72 6.36
C ALA A 344 32.32 -4.15 5.43
N ASP A 345 31.33 -4.88 5.95
CA ASP A 345 30.18 -5.34 5.17
C ASP A 345 29.33 -4.17 4.65
N LEU A 346 29.06 -3.14 5.45
CA LEU A 346 28.31 -1.98 4.95
C LEU A 346 29.07 -1.20 3.88
N LYS A 347 30.38 -1.03 4.02
CA LYS A 347 31.21 -0.41 2.97
C LYS A 347 31.14 -1.21 1.67
N ALA A 348 31.26 -2.54 1.75
CA ALA A 348 31.14 -3.43 0.61
C ALA A 348 29.75 -3.34 -0.06
N VAL A 349 28.68 -3.38 0.74
CA VAL A 349 27.30 -3.21 0.27
C VAL A 349 27.12 -1.86 -0.43
N PHE A 350 27.57 -0.75 0.17
CA PHE A 350 27.45 0.57 -0.43
C PHE A 350 28.23 0.68 -1.73
N ALA A 351 29.47 0.18 -1.78
CA ALA A 351 30.29 0.16 -2.99
C ALA A 351 29.64 -0.64 -4.12
N PHE A 352 29.09 -1.82 -3.81
CA PHE A 352 28.35 -2.62 -4.77
C PHE A 352 27.11 -1.89 -5.31
N LEU A 353 26.36 -1.21 -4.44
CA LEU A 353 25.16 -0.47 -4.86
C LEU A 353 25.48 0.77 -5.68
N THR A 354 26.61 1.45 -5.44
CA THR A 354 26.97 2.69 -6.14
C THR A 354 27.81 2.47 -7.40
N HIS A 355 28.66 1.44 -7.41
CA HIS A 355 29.66 1.20 -8.45
C HIS A 355 29.53 -0.18 -9.12
N GLY A 356 28.72 -1.09 -8.57
CA GLY A 356 28.64 -2.47 -9.05
C GLY A 356 29.88 -3.30 -8.72
N THR A 357 30.78 -2.80 -7.86
CA THR A 357 32.02 -3.47 -7.51
C THR A 357 31.77 -4.48 -6.40
N VAL A 358 32.23 -5.72 -6.62
CA VAL A 358 32.31 -6.74 -5.57
C VAL A 358 33.69 -6.60 -4.90
N PRO A 359 33.81 -6.78 -3.57
CA PRO A 359 35.12 -6.89 -2.93
C PRO A 359 35.98 -7.93 -3.67
N GLY A 360 37.11 -7.48 -4.22
CA GLY A 360 38.03 -8.33 -4.98
C GLY A 360 38.02 -8.14 -6.50
N ASP A 361 37.23 -7.22 -7.08
CA ASP A 361 37.22 -7.01 -8.53
C ASP A 361 37.73 -5.62 -9.00
N ALA A 362 38.72 -5.69 -9.90
CA ALA A 362 39.29 -4.70 -10.82
C ALA A 362 40.39 -3.67 -10.41
N THR A 363 41.07 -3.81 -9.27
CA THR A 363 42.48 -3.34 -9.10
C THR A 363 43.36 -4.23 -8.22
N ALA A 364 42.80 -5.30 -7.64
CA ALA A 364 43.54 -6.27 -6.83
C ALA A 364 43.74 -7.58 -7.63
N PRO A 365 44.87 -8.30 -7.43
CA PRO A 365 45.12 -9.58 -8.09
C PRO A 365 44.01 -10.59 -7.72
N ALA A 366 43.72 -11.48 -8.67
CA ALA A 366 42.61 -12.43 -8.61
C ALA A 366 42.52 -13.14 -7.25
N PRO A 367 41.32 -13.22 -6.64
CA PRO A 367 41.14 -13.92 -5.38
C PRO A 367 41.62 -15.38 -5.49
N GLY A 368 42.46 -15.79 -4.54
CA GLY A 368 42.95 -17.16 -4.45
C GLY A 368 41.81 -18.13 -4.12
N PRO A 369 42.04 -19.45 -4.23
CA PRO A 369 41.08 -20.47 -3.80
C PRO A 369 40.93 -20.42 -2.26
N GLY A 370 40.15 -19.47 -1.76
CA GLY A 370 40.03 -19.14 -0.34
C GLY A 370 39.26 -17.84 -0.02
N ASP A 371 39.12 -16.89 -0.97
CA ASP A 371 38.38 -15.64 -0.74
C ASP A 371 36.87 -15.85 -0.87
N GLN A 372 36.26 -16.44 0.15
CA GLN A 372 34.80 -16.53 0.23
C GLN A 372 34.22 -15.13 0.50
N LEU A 373 33.33 -14.67 -0.38
CA LEU A 373 32.52 -13.48 -0.14
C LEU A 373 31.76 -13.63 1.18
N SER A 374 31.61 -12.53 1.92
CA SER A 374 30.75 -12.54 3.10
C SER A 374 29.34 -12.99 2.71
N PRO A 375 28.58 -13.66 3.60
CA PRO A 375 27.22 -14.14 3.27
C PRO A 375 26.30 -13.05 2.70
N VAL A 376 26.46 -11.81 3.16
CA VAL A 376 25.72 -10.63 2.66
C VAL A 376 26.11 -10.27 1.24
N MET A 377 27.41 -10.27 0.93
CA MET A 377 27.89 -10.01 -0.43
C MET A 377 27.51 -11.13 -1.38
N GLN A 378 27.58 -12.40 -0.95
CA GLN A 378 27.13 -13.53 -1.76
C GLN A 378 25.63 -13.42 -2.09
N TYR A 379 24.81 -13.06 -1.10
CA TYR A 379 23.38 -12.79 -1.29
C TYR A 379 23.13 -11.68 -2.32
N LEU A 380 23.87 -10.56 -2.24
CA LEU A 380 23.74 -9.44 -3.19
C LEU A 380 24.13 -9.83 -4.62
N VAL A 381 25.22 -10.57 -4.78
CA VAL A 381 25.68 -11.05 -6.10
C VAL A 381 24.64 -12.02 -6.69
N ASP A 382 24.16 -12.98 -5.91
CA ASP A 382 23.16 -13.94 -6.39
C ASP A 382 21.81 -13.26 -6.72
N ALA A 383 21.41 -12.26 -5.94
CA ALA A 383 20.24 -11.43 -6.26
C ALA A 383 20.44 -10.60 -7.54
N HIS A 384 21.65 -10.09 -7.77
CA HIS A 384 22.00 -9.37 -9.00
C HIS A 384 21.94 -10.31 -10.21
N ARG A 385 22.49 -11.52 -10.09
CA ARG A 385 22.43 -12.57 -11.12
C ARG A 385 20.99 -12.89 -11.50
N LEU A 386 20.13 -13.17 -10.51
CA LEU A 386 18.72 -13.45 -10.73
C LEU A 386 17.95 -12.28 -11.36
N ARG A 387 18.39 -11.05 -11.10
CA ARG A 387 17.73 -9.85 -11.64
C ARG A 387 18.21 -9.46 -13.04
N LYS A 388 19.51 -9.52 -13.32
CA LYS A 388 20.11 -8.93 -14.53
C LYS A 388 20.69 -9.95 -15.49
N GLU A 389 21.32 -11.01 -14.99
CA GLU A 389 22.08 -11.96 -15.80
C GLU A 389 21.22 -13.12 -16.30
N LEU A 390 20.34 -13.66 -15.43
CA LEU A 390 19.41 -14.71 -15.80
C LEU A 390 18.26 -14.14 -16.63
N GLN A 391 18.35 -14.32 -17.95
CA GLN A 391 17.32 -13.98 -18.92
C GLN A 391 16.99 -15.21 -19.77
N LEU A 392 15.71 -15.46 -20.00
CA LEU A 392 15.30 -16.48 -20.94
C LEU A 392 15.75 -16.11 -22.36
N PRO A 393 16.26 -17.08 -23.15
CA PRO A 393 16.60 -16.81 -24.55
C PRO A 393 15.35 -16.30 -25.30
N PRO A 394 15.49 -15.40 -26.28
CA PRO A 394 14.36 -14.97 -27.10
C PRO A 394 13.81 -16.17 -27.89
N PRO A 395 12.49 -16.21 -28.17
CA PRO A 395 11.90 -17.28 -28.96
C PRO A 395 12.59 -17.38 -30.32
N PRO A 396 12.79 -18.59 -30.86
CA PRO A 396 13.39 -18.77 -32.17
C PRO A 396 12.52 -18.06 -33.21
N GLN A 397 13.10 -17.13 -33.96
CA GLN A 397 12.38 -16.42 -35.01
C GLN A 397 11.97 -17.42 -36.10
N THR A 398 10.68 -17.56 -36.36
CA THR A 398 10.20 -18.33 -37.50
C THR A 398 10.52 -17.59 -38.80
N VAL A 399 11.00 -18.29 -39.82
CA VAL A 399 11.44 -17.76 -41.13
C VAL A 399 10.39 -16.88 -41.83
N ALA A 400 9.12 -16.92 -41.40
CA ALA A 400 8.05 -16.05 -41.92
C ALA A 400 8.17 -14.56 -41.52
N ASP A 401 8.91 -14.22 -40.46
CA ASP A 401 9.00 -12.83 -39.96
C ASP A 401 10.17 -12.02 -40.55
N TYR A 402 11.05 -12.66 -41.33
CA TYR A 402 12.26 -11.99 -41.86
C TYR A 402 12.00 -11.09 -43.09
N ASP A 403 10.95 -11.37 -43.88
CA ASP A 403 10.66 -10.59 -45.09
C ASP A 403 9.91 -9.27 -44.85
N TYR A 404 9.42 -9.02 -43.62
CA TYR A 404 8.63 -7.82 -43.33
C TYR A 404 9.46 -6.61 -42.86
N TYR A 405 10.66 -6.83 -42.31
CA TYR A 405 11.45 -5.76 -41.68
C TYR A 405 12.65 -5.25 -42.50
N GLN A 406 13.13 -5.99 -43.51
CA GLN A 406 14.26 -5.57 -44.34
C GLN A 406 13.86 -4.91 -45.67
N ALA A 407 12.61 -5.07 -46.14
CA ALA A 407 12.13 -4.49 -47.41
C ALA A 407 11.45 -3.11 -47.28
N GLY A 408 11.55 -2.46 -46.11
CA GLY A 408 10.93 -1.16 -45.83
C GLY A 408 11.79 0.06 -46.18
N ALA A 409 13.06 -0.12 -46.57
CA ALA A 409 13.96 0.97 -46.89
C ALA A 409 14.42 0.89 -48.35
N LYS A 410 13.81 1.74 -49.18
CA LYS A 410 14.21 2.12 -50.56
C LYS A 410 13.87 1.09 -51.65
N THR A 411 12.72 1.24 -52.31
CA THR A 411 12.57 1.29 -53.78
C THR A 411 11.09 1.43 -54.17
N GLY A 412 10.83 2.25 -55.20
CA GLY A 412 9.49 2.69 -55.60
C GLY A 412 8.62 1.62 -56.30
N LEU A 413 7.32 1.91 -56.34
CA LEU A 413 6.27 1.16 -57.03
C LEU A 413 6.55 1.06 -58.55
N ARG A 414 7.38 0.13 -59.01
CA ARG A 414 7.36 -0.37 -60.40
C ARG A 414 7.97 -1.78 -60.57
N GLY A 415 8.73 -2.29 -59.61
CA GLY A 415 9.25 -3.67 -59.61
C GLY A 415 8.29 -4.76 -59.08
N ARG A 416 7.13 -4.39 -58.53
CA ARG A 416 6.22 -5.30 -57.80
C ARG A 416 5.45 -6.33 -58.65
N LYS A 417 5.41 -6.20 -59.99
CA LYS A 417 4.65 -7.13 -60.85
C LYS A 417 5.49 -8.27 -61.45
N ALA A 418 6.81 -8.12 -61.58
CA ALA A 418 7.67 -9.15 -62.17
C ALA A 418 7.98 -10.26 -61.15
N ALA A 419 8.38 -9.91 -59.93
CA ALA A 419 8.76 -10.87 -58.89
C ALA A 419 7.60 -11.77 -58.39
N ALA A 420 6.35 -11.30 -58.50
CA ALA A 420 5.17 -12.08 -58.13
C ALA A 420 4.79 -13.14 -59.19
N ALA A 421 5.16 -12.92 -60.46
CA ALA A 421 4.91 -13.87 -61.55
C ALA A 421 5.91 -15.05 -61.51
N ASP A 422 7.18 -14.76 -61.21
CA ASP A 422 8.24 -15.78 -61.14
C ASP A 422 8.07 -16.71 -59.92
N ALA A 423 7.58 -16.19 -58.78
CA ALA A 423 7.29 -17.00 -57.59
C ALA A 423 6.09 -17.95 -57.80
N ALA A 424 5.09 -17.54 -58.59
CA ALA A 424 3.94 -18.38 -58.94
C ALA A 424 4.30 -19.49 -59.93
N ALA A 425 5.21 -19.22 -60.88
CA ALA A 425 5.72 -20.21 -61.82
C ALA A 425 6.61 -21.27 -61.14
N ALA A 426 7.44 -20.88 -60.16
CA ALA A 426 8.25 -21.81 -59.38
C ALA A 426 7.41 -22.75 -58.49
N ALA A 427 6.30 -22.25 -57.93
CA ALA A 427 5.36 -23.06 -57.15
C ALA A 427 4.56 -24.06 -58.02
N ALA A 428 4.23 -23.70 -59.27
CA ALA A 428 3.57 -24.57 -60.22
C ALA A 428 4.49 -25.71 -60.71
N ALA A 429 5.77 -25.42 -60.97
CA ALA A 429 6.76 -26.41 -61.38
C ALA A 429 7.05 -27.46 -60.29
N ALA A 430 7.08 -27.05 -59.02
CA ALA A 430 7.24 -27.96 -57.88
C ALA A 430 6.02 -28.88 -57.65
N ALA A 431 4.82 -28.41 -58.00
CA ALA A 431 3.58 -29.21 -57.93
C ALA A 431 3.49 -30.28 -59.03
N GLU A 432 4.15 -30.06 -60.18
CA GLU A 432 4.12 -30.97 -61.32
C GLU A 432 5.17 -32.10 -61.23
N GLN A 433 6.32 -31.84 -60.60
CA GLN A 433 7.29 -32.89 -60.23
C GLN A 433 6.72 -33.89 -59.21
N ASN A 434 5.85 -33.45 -58.31
CA ASN A 434 5.23 -34.30 -57.29
C ASN A 434 4.16 -35.27 -57.86
N LYS A 435 3.64 -35.03 -59.07
CA LYS A 435 2.67 -35.93 -59.73
C LYS A 435 3.30 -37.14 -60.42
N LYS A 436 4.62 -37.13 -60.68
CA LYS A 436 5.33 -38.19 -61.41
C LYS A 436 5.87 -39.33 -60.54
N ALA A 437 5.77 -39.24 -59.20
CA ALA A 437 6.41 -40.20 -58.29
C ALA A 437 5.49 -41.34 -57.76
N PHE A 438 4.16 -41.27 -57.88
CA PHE A 438 3.24 -42.32 -57.40
C PHE A 438 1.95 -42.41 -58.23
N PRO A 439 1.64 -43.55 -58.88
CA PRO A 439 0.41 -43.71 -59.64
C PRO A 439 -0.78 -44.03 -58.71
N SER A 440 -1.95 -43.63 -59.18
CA SER A 440 -3.24 -43.57 -58.50
C SER A 440 -3.76 -44.88 -57.87
N GLN A 441 -4.13 -44.83 -56.59
CA GLN A 441 -5.30 -45.51 -56.06
C GLN A 441 -6.20 -44.49 -55.36
N ARG A 442 -7.39 -44.25 -55.92
CA ARG A 442 -8.45 -43.46 -55.27
C ARG A 442 -9.06 -44.31 -54.15
N LEU A 443 -8.90 -43.87 -52.91
CA LEU A 443 -9.75 -44.29 -51.79
C LEU A 443 -10.48 -43.07 -51.22
N PRO A 444 -11.72 -43.26 -50.73
CA PRO A 444 -12.60 -42.15 -50.39
C PRO A 444 -12.10 -41.40 -49.15
N PHE A 445 -12.27 -40.09 -49.23
CA PHE A 445 -12.03 -39.08 -48.21
C PHE A 445 -12.48 -39.52 -46.81
N THR A 446 -11.55 -39.89 -45.92
CA THR A 446 -11.59 -39.66 -44.46
C THR A 446 -10.20 -39.88 -43.87
N LYS A 447 -9.71 -38.95 -43.03
CA LYS A 447 -8.97 -39.15 -41.76
C LYS A 447 -8.11 -37.92 -41.43
N LYS A 448 -8.36 -37.39 -40.22
CA LYS A 448 -7.45 -36.52 -39.47
C LYS A 448 -6.03 -37.10 -39.54
N SER A 449 -5.15 -36.53 -40.35
CA SER A 449 -3.73 -36.88 -40.33
C SER A 449 -3.08 -36.15 -39.18
N ASN A 450 -2.75 -36.92 -38.15
CA ASN A 450 -1.92 -36.50 -37.02
C ASN A 450 -0.49 -36.28 -37.55
N ARG A 451 -0.24 -35.14 -38.22
CA ARG A 451 1.12 -34.74 -38.62
C ARG A 451 1.85 -34.29 -37.35
N VAL A 452 2.64 -35.18 -36.76
CA VAL A 452 3.58 -34.85 -35.68
C VAL A 452 4.63 -33.91 -36.27
N ARG A 453 4.55 -32.63 -35.95
CA ARG A 453 5.56 -31.63 -36.31
C ARG A 453 6.83 -31.96 -35.51
N VAL A 454 7.88 -32.42 -36.20
CA VAL A 454 9.19 -32.62 -35.60
C VAL A 454 9.78 -31.25 -35.29
N LYS A 455 10.17 -31.01 -34.03
CA LYS A 455 10.79 -29.75 -33.60
C LYS A 455 12.13 -29.57 -34.31
N THR A 456 12.45 -28.35 -34.71
CA THR A 456 13.74 -28.01 -35.30
C THR A 456 14.86 -28.07 -34.24
N ALA A 457 16.11 -28.24 -34.66
CA ALA A 457 17.26 -28.21 -33.76
C ALA A 457 17.36 -26.89 -32.96
N ALA A 458 16.97 -25.77 -33.57
CA ALA A 458 16.89 -24.47 -32.92
C ALA A 458 15.80 -24.41 -31.83
N GLU A 459 14.63 -25.01 -32.06
CA GLU A 459 13.56 -25.13 -31.06
C GLU A 459 14.01 -26.02 -29.89
N VAL A 460 14.70 -27.13 -30.15
CA VAL A 460 15.25 -28.02 -29.11
C VAL A 460 16.34 -27.33 -28.28
N ALA A 461 17.25 -26.61 -28.91
CA ALA A 461 18.29 -25.84 -28.23
C ALA A 461 17.71 -24.71 -27.37
N HIS A 462 16.69 -24.01 -27.89
CA HIS A 462 15.97 -22.97 -27.16
C HIS A 462 15.22 -23.53 -25.94
N GLU A 463 14.57 -24.70 -26.07
CA GLU A 463 13.92 -25.40 -24.95
C GLU A 463 14.93 -25.81 -23.87
N ALA A 464 16.09 -26.34 -24.28
CA ALA A 464 17.15 -26.72 -23.35
C ALA A 464 17.75 -25.51 -22.60
N ALA A 465 18.04 -24.42 -23.32
CA ALA A 465 18.53 -23.18 -22.71
C ALA A 465 17.50 -22.53 -21.77
N THR A 466 16.22 -22.58 -22.14
CA THR A 466 15.10 -22.15 -21.29
C THR A 466 15.02 -22.98 -20.01
N ALA A 467 15.10 -24.31 -20.12
CA ALA A 467 15.09 -25.20 -18.96
C ALA A 467 16.27 -24.93 -18.01
N ALA A 468 17.48 -24.75 -18.55
CA ALA A 468 18.68 -24.45 -17.75
C ALA A 468 18.57 -23.11 -17.00
N ALA A 469 18.04 -22.07 -17.65
CA ALA A 469 17.80 -20.78 -17.02
C ALA A 469 16.74 -20.85 -15.90
N VAL A 470 15.66 -21.61 -16.12
CA VAL A 470 14.62 -21.84 -15.11
C VAL A 470 15.20 -22.61 -13.92
N GLU A 471 15.94 -23.69 -14.13
CA GLU A 471 16.57 -24.45 -13.04
C GLU A 471 17.55 -23.59 -12.23
N SER A 472 18.36 -22.78 -12.91
CA SER A 472 19.28 -21.84 -12.25
C SER A 472 18.51 -20.83 -11.38
N ALA A 473 17.39 -20.29 -11.89
CA ALA A 473 16.53 -19.40 -11.12
C ALA A 473 15.90 -20.12 -9.92
N LEU A 474 15.39 -21.35 -10.09
CA LEU A 474 14.80 -22.15 -9.01
C LEU A 474 15.82 -22.46 -7.90
N ALA A 475 17.07 -22.78 -8.27
CA ALA A 475 18.14 -23.03 -7.32
C ALA A 475 18.44 -21.79 -6.46
N LEU A 476 18.57 -20.60 -7.08
CA LEU A 476 18.80 -19.35 -6.36
C LEU A 476 17.62 -18.99 -5.45
N ILE A 477 16.39 -19.15 -5.95
CA ILE A 477 15.17 -18.89 -5.18
C ILE A 477 15.10 -19.78 -3.95
N ARG A 478 15.38 -21.08 -4.07
CA ARG A 478 15.40 -22.03 -2.95
C ARG A 478 16.53 -21.77 -1.95
N ARG A 479 17.72 -21.41 -2.44
CA ARG A 479 18.91 -21.15 -1.60
C ARG A 479 18.69 -19.96 -0.65
N HIS A 480 18.20 -18.84 -1.19
CA HIS A 480 18.12 -17.58 -0.45
C HIS A 480 16.69 -17.20 -0.02
N ARG A 481 15.69 -18.01 -0.40
CA ARG A 481 14.26 -17.71 -0.24
C ARG A 481 13.85 -16.39 -0.91
N PHE A 482 14.45 -16.09 -2.08
CA PHE A 482 14.14 -14.88 -2.83
C PHE A 482 12.64 -14.80 -3.17
N GLY A 483 12.05 -13.64 -2.90
CA GLY A 483 10.70 -13.30 -3.39
C GLY A 483 10.67 -12.97 -4.89
N HIS A 484 9.46 -12.90 -5.44
CA HIS A 484 9.20 -12.54 -6.85
C HIS A 484 9.82 -11.19 -7.28
N GLU A 485 10.08 -10.28 -6.35
CA GLU A 485 10.70 -8.97 -6.59
C GLU A 485 12.16 -9.08 -7.07
N HIS A 486 12.82 -10.21 -6.81
CA HIS A 486 14.22 -10.46 -7.18
C HIS A 486 14.38 -10.88 -8.65
N VAL A 487 13.32 -11.39 -9.27
CA VAL A 487 13.36 -11.83 -10.67
C VAL A 487 13.17 -10.62 -11.58
N GLY A 488 14.18 -10.29 -12.37
CA GLY A 488 14.12 -9.14 -13.29
C GLY A 488 13.52 -9.47 -14.65
N ASP A 489 13.67 -10.72 -15.11
CA ASP A 489 13.09 -11.16 -16.36
C ASP A 489 11.58 -11.40 -16.24
N THR A 490 10.81 -10.57 -16.94
CA THR A 490 9.35 -10.69 -16.99
C THR A 490 8.86 -11.98 -17.63
N VAL A 491 9.69 -12.63 -18.47
CA VAL A 491 9.37 -13.92 -19.08
C VAL A 491 9.52 -15.04 -18.06
N LEU A 492 10.56 -15.02 -17.21
CA LEU A 492 10.68 -15.96 -16.09
C LEU A 492 9.47 -15.86 -15.14
N LEU A 493 8.98 -14.65 -14.88
CA LEU A 493 7.76 -14.43 -14.07
C LEU A 493 6.45 -14.89 -14.75
N ARG A 494 6.47 -15.33 -16.01
CA ARG A 494 5.36 -16.01 -16.69
C ARG A 494 5.41 -17.52 -16.53
N ASN A 495 6.49 -18.08 -15.97
CA ASN A 495 6.61 -19.51 -15.77
C ASN A 495 5.93 -19.95 -14.45
N PRO A 496 4.98 -20.91 -14.47
CA PRO A 496 4.29 -21.36 -13.26
C PRO A 496 5.21 -22.06 -12.26
N ALA A 497 6.31 -22.70 -12.70
CA ALA A 497 7.24 -23.38 -11.81
C ALA A 497 7.96 -22.41 -10.86
N VAL A 498 8.29 -21.21 -11.34
CA VAL A 498 8.90 -20.14 -10.54
C VAL A 498 7.96 -19.70 -9.42
N TRP A 499 6.67 -19.53 -9.73
CA TRP A 499 5.66 -19.19 -8.72
C TRP A 499 5.38 -20.33 -7.74
N GLY A 500 5.45 -21.58 -8.20
CA GLY A 500 5.41 -22.76 -7.33
C GLY A 500 6.54 -22.74 -6.29
N ALA A 501 7.78 -22.45 -6.72
CA ALA A 501 8.93 -22.35 -5.81
C ALA A 501 8.77 -21.25 -4.75
N PHE A 502 8.17 -20.11 -5.09
CA PHE A 502 7.87 -19.08 -4.08
C PHE A 502 6.87 -19.58 -3.02
N LEU A 503 5.83 -20.31 -3.42
CA LEU A 503 4.85 -20.90 -2.49
C LEU A 503 5.48 -22.02 -1.62
N GLU A 504 6.43 -22.77 -2.18
CA GLU A 504 7.18 -23.80 -1.47
C GLU A 504 8.11 -23.21 -0.40
N ASN A 505 8.82 -22.14 -0.75
CA ASN A 505 9.78 -21.44 0.13
C ASN A 505 9.13 -20.59 1.23
N GLY A 506 7.80 -20.58 1.32
CA GLY A 506 7.07 -19.84 2.35
C GLY A 506 6.88 -18.36 2.00
N MET A 507 6.43 -18.05 0.78
CA MET A 507 6.01 -16.69 0.39
C MET A 507 5.21 -16.00 1.52
N PRO A 508 5.53 -14.76 1.93
CA PRO A 508 4.78 -14.05 2.96
C PRO A 508 3.29 -13.96 2.64
N LEU A 509 2.43 -14.09 3.66
CA LEU A 509 0.97 -14.16 3.48
C LEU A 509 0.41 -12.93 2.75
N THR A 510 0.90 -11.73 3.07
CA THR A 510 0.50 -10.48 2.40
C THR A 510 0.94 -10.41 0.93
N ALA A 511 2.09 -10.99 0.58
CA ALA A 511 2.56 -11.09 -0.80
C ALA A 511 1.73 -12.11 -1.59
N MET A 512 1.36 -13.23 -0.96
CA MET A 512 0.49 -14.25 -1.54
C MET A 512 -0.88 -13.67 -1.88
N ILE A 513 -1.51 -12.96 -0.94
CA ILE A 513 -2.83 -12.33 -1.12
C ILE A 513 -2.82 -11.35 -2.31
N ARG A 514 -1.79 -10.51 -2.43
CA ARG A 514 -1.68 -9.53 -3.53
C ARG A 514 -1.48 -10.17 -4.91
N ASN A 515 -0.91 -11.37 -4.96
CA ASN A 515 -0.54 -12.04 -6.21
C ASN A 515 -1.50 -13.18 -6.62
N LEU A 516 -2.63 -13.35 -5.93
CA LEU A 516 -3.62 -14.39 -6.26
C LEU A 516 -4.13 -14.30 -7.71
N GLY A 517 -4.38 -13.08 -8.21
CA GLY A 517 -4.79 -12.86 -9.59
C GLY A 517 -3.74 -13.34 -10.60
N ARG A 518 -2.45 -13.04 -10.33
CA ARG A 518 -1.33 -13.48 -11.17
C ARG A 518 -1.16 -15.00 -11.15
N MET A 519 -1.24 -15.63 -9.98
CA MET A 519 -1.17 -17.10 -9.88
C MET A 519 -2.36 -17.79 -10.56
N SER A 520 -3.52 -17.13 -10.61
CA SER A 520 -4.70 -17.65 -11.32
C SER A 520 -4.57 -17.51 -12.83
N GLU A 521 -4.05 -16.37 -13.32
CA GLU A 521 -3.74 -16.15 -14.74
C GLU A 521 -2.77 -17.21 -15.28
N LEU A 522 -1.77 -17.60 -14.47
CA LEU A 522 -0.78 -18.63 -14.85
C LEU A 522 -1.29 -20.07 -14.72
N GLY A 523 -2.55 -20.28 -14.29
CA GLY A 523 -3.13 -21.60 -14.08
C GLY A 523 -2.54 -22.37 -12.90
N LEU A 524 -1.75 -21.72 -12.03
CA LEU A 524 -1.14 -22.38 -10.86
C LEU A 524 -2.21 -22.78 -9.83
N LEU A 525 -3.22 -21.93 -9.62
CA LEU A 525 -4.31 -22.20 -8.68
C LEU A 525 -5.38 -23.16 -9.24
N ALA A 526 -5.27 -23.58 -10.50
CA ALA A 526 -6.08 -24.68 -11.04
C ALA A 526 -5.53 -26.06 -10.62
N GLN A 527 -4.29 -26.11 -10.12
CA GLN A 527 -3.67 -27.35 -9.66
C GLN A 527 -4.06 -27.62 -8.20
N PRO A 528 -4.62 -28.79 -7.86
CA PRO A 528 -5.14 -29.07 -6.52
C PRO A 528 -4.13 -28.90 -5.38
N GLY A 529 -2.86 -29.25 -5.61
CA GLY A 529 -1.80 -29.14 -4.60
C GLY A 529 -1.51 -27.70 -4.17
N TYR A 530 -1.36 -26.78 -5.15
CA TYR A 530 -1.12 -25.37 -4.87
C TYR A 530 -2.38 -24.66 -4.36
N GLN A 531 -3.54 -24.98 -4.94
CA GLN A 531 -4.83 -24.46 -4.47
C GLN A 531 -5.03 -24.76 -2.99
N LYS A 532 -4.88 -26.03 -2.57
CA LYS A 532 -5.03 -26.44 -1.18
C LYS A 532 -4.05 -25.72 -0.26
N ARG A 533 -2.78 -25.61 -0.65
CA ARG A 533 -1.76 -24.88 0.12
C ARG A 533 -2.16 -23.41 0.35
N VAL A 534 -2.68 -22.73 -0.67
CA VAL A 534 -3.13 -21.33 -0.56
C VAL A 534 -4.36 -21.23 0.34
N THR A 535 -5.38 -22.08 0.14
CA THR A 535 -6.61 -22.05 0.94
C THR A 535 -6.35 -22.39 2.41
N ASP A 536 -5.48 -23.35 2.70
CA ASP A 536 -5.12 -23.75 4.06
C ASP A 536 -4.40 -22.62 4.80
N ARG A 537 -3.52 -21.88 4.12
CA ARG A 537 -2.87 -20.69 4.70
C ARG A 537 -3.83 -19.54 4.93
N LEU A 538 -4.78 -19.29 4.01
CA LEU A 538 -5.80 -18.26 4.18
C LEU A 538 -6.74 -18.56 5.36
N ARG A 539 -7.08 -19.85 5.59
CA ARG A 539 -7.93 -20.28 6.70
C ARG A 539 -7.19 -20.48 8.04
N ASN A 540 -5.87 -20.26 8.07
CA ASN A 540 -5.07 -20.44 9.28
C ASN A 540 -5.06 -19.18 10.14
N VAL A 541 -5.77 -19.24 11.28
CA VAL A 541 -5.89 -18.13 12.25
C VAL A 541 -4.53 -17.68 12.79
N ARG A 542 -3.63 -18.62 13.09
CA ARG A 542 -2.30 -18.28 13.62
C ARG A 542 -1.46 -17.57 12.57
N ALA A 543 -1.54 -18.00 11.30
CA ALA A 543 -0.83 -17.35 10.21
C ALA A 543 -1.36 -15.93 9.93
N LEU A 544 -2.69 -15.74 9.95
CA LEU A 544 -3.33 -14.42 9.82
C LEU A 544 -2.91 -13.47 10.96
N ALA A 545 -2.91 -13.95 12.20
CA ALA A 545 -2.50 -13.18 13.37
C ALA A 545 -1.00 -12.85 13.35
N ALA A 546 -0.14 -13.82 13.05
CA ALA A 546 1.31 -13.63 12.98
C ALA A 546 1.71 -12.63 11.87
N ALA A 547 1.07 -12.72 10.70
CA ALA A 547 1.29 -11.80 9.60
C ALA A 547 0.56 -10.45 9.79
N ARG A 548 -0.19 -10.27 10.89
CA ARG A 548 -0.99 -9.08 11.22
C ARG A 548 -1.82 -8.59 10.03
N VAL A 549 -2.42 -9.54 9.30
CA VAL A 549 -3.20 -9.20 8.10
C VAL A 549 -4.47 -8.48 8.54
N HIS A 550 -4.58 -7.23 8.14
CA HIS A 550 -5.74 -6.41 8.48
C HIS A 550 -7.00 -6.88 7.72
N PRO A 551 -8.18 -6.97 8.34
CA PRO A 551 -9.41 -7.36 7.65
C PRO A 551 -9.72 -6.52 6.42
N MET A 552 -9.43 -5.21 6.43
CA MET A 552 -9.68 -4.36 5.26
C MET A 552 -8.73 -4.66 4.10
N THR A 553 -7.50 -5.13 4.38
CA THR A 553 -6.60 -5.61 3.32
C THR A 553 -7.13 -6.89 2.67
N LEU A 554 -7.78 -7.76 3.46
CA LEU A 554 -8.48 -8.94 2.92
C LEU A 554 -9.72 -8.56 2.12
N LEU A 555 -10.47 -7.54 2.56
CA LEU A 555 -11.61 -7.01 1.82
C LEU A 555 -11.18 -6.46 0.45
N ASP A 556 -10.14 -5.62 0.42
CA ASP A 556 -9.59 -5.09 -0.83
C ASP A 556 -9.12 -6.22 -1.76
N ALA A 557 -8.34 -7.17 -1.22
CA ALA A 557 -7.86 -8.31 -1.99
C ALA A 557 -8.99 -9.21 -2.50
N MET A 558 -10.03 -9.45 -1.70
CA MET A 558 -11.21 -10.21 -2.11
C MET A 558 -11.94 -9.49 -3.25
N CYS A 559 -12.23 -8.20 -3.11
CA CYS A 559 -12.90 -7.45 -4.17
C CYS A 559 -12.05 -7.39 -5.44
N THR A 560 -10.73 -7.13 -5.34
CA THR A 560 -9.83 -7.16 -6.49
C THR A 560 -9.82 -8.54 -7.16
N TYR A 561 -9.69 -9.62 -6.39
CA TYR A 561 -9.62 -10.98 -6.94
C TYR A 561 -10.90 -11.37 -7.68
N ARG A 562 -12.07 -11.01 -7.11
CA ARG A 562 -13.39 -11.28 -7.70
C ARG A 562 -13.64 -10.50 -8.99
N ASN A 563 -13.14 -9.27 -9.09
CA ASN A 563 -13.26 -8.47 -10.30
C ASN A 563 -12.56 -9.10 -11.51
N GLY A 564 -11.66 -10.08 -11.30
CA GLY A 564 -11.01 -10.82 -12.40
C GLY A 564 -10.03 -9.97 -13.22
N ALA A 565 -9.70 -8.77 -12.75
CA ALA A 565 -8.85 -7.83 -13.46
C ALA A 565 -7.97 -7.02 -12.50
N GLY A 566 -6.72 -6.79 -12.89
CA GLY A 566 -5.80 -5.95 -12.12
C GLY A 566 -6.22 -4.48 -12.17
N ALA A 567 -5.87 -3.70 -11.14
CA ALA A 567 -6.21 -2.28 -11.05
C ALA A 567 -5.75 -1.41 -12.24
N ARG A 568 -4.74 -1.86 -13.00
CA ARG A 568 -4.23 -1.19 -14.22
C ARG A 568 -4.82 -1.74 -15.52
N GLY A 569 -5.76 -2.69 -15.45
CA GLY A 569 -6.46 -3.28 -16.60
C GLY A 569 -5.62 -4.11 -17.57
N LYS A 570 -4.34 -4.38 -17.26
CA LYS A 570 -3.43 -5.14 -18.14
C LYS A 570 -3.50 -6.65 -17.95
N THR A 571 -4.01 -7.09 -16.80
CA THR A 571 -3.98 -8.48 -16.36
C THR A 571 -5.42 -8.91 -16.08
N HIS A 572 -5.82 -10.04 -16.64
CA HIS A 572 -7.14 -10.63 -16.45
C HIS A 572 -7.00 -12.08 -16.00
N TRP A 573 -7.91 -12.54 -15.15
CA TRP A 573 -7.96 -13.92 -14.68
C TRP A 573 -9.41 -14.31 -14.43
N GLN A 574 -9.66 -15.62 -14.39
CA GLN A 574 -10.92 -16.16 -13.89
C GLN A 574 -10.80 -16.43 -12.39
N PRO A 575 -11.67 -15.85 -11.54
CA PRO A 575 -11.64 -16.10 -10.10
C PRO A 575 -11.94 -17.57 -9.79
N VAL A 576 -11.09 -18.20 -8.99
CA VAL A 576 -11.31 -19.56 -8.50
C VAL A 576 -12.26 -19.52 -7.31
N ALA A 577 -13.35 -20.30 -7.36
CA ALA A 577 -14.41 -20.27 -6.35
C ALA A 577 -13.90 -20.58 -4.94
N GLU A 578 -13.09 -21.63 -4.79
CA GLU A 578 -12.50 -22.04 -3.50
C GLU A 578 -11.57 -20.98 -2.90
N VAL A 579 -10.80 -20.29 -3.75
CA VAL A 579 -9.91 -19.20 -3.29
C VAL A 579 -10.74 -18.00 -2.84
N THR A 580 -11.81 -17.68 -3.57
CA THR A 580 -12.75 -16.63 -3.20
C THR A 580 -13.42 -16.93 -1.86
N ALA A 581 -13.88 -18.17 -1.67
CA ALA A 581 -14.47 -18.61 -0.40
C ALA A 581 -13.45 -18.55 0.75
N ALA A 582 -12.21 -19.00 0.51
CA ALA A 582 -11.15 -18.95 1.52
C ALA A 582 -10.75 -17.51 1.89
N LEU A 583 -10.74 -16.56 0.94
CA LEU A 583 -10.52 -15.13 1.22
C LEU A 583 -11.64 -14.55 2.08
N GLU A 584 -12.88 -14.91 1.81
CA GLU A 584 -14.03 -14.48 2.60
C GLU A 584 -14.01 -15.10 4.01
N ASP A 585 -13.66 -16.37 4.13
CA ASP A 585 -13.45 -17.02 5.43
C ASP A 585 -12.30 -16.34 6.21
N ALA A 586 -11.19 -16.04 5.54
CA ALA A 586 -10.05 -15.34 6.12
C ALA A 586 -10.42 -13.94 6.63
N PHE A 587 -11.22 -13.20 5.85
CA PHE A 587 -11.75 -11.90 6.24
C PHE A 587 -12.48 -11.99 7.58
N TYR A 588 -13.34 -13.00 7.78
CA TYR A 588 -14.05 -13.19 9.03
C TYR A 588 -13.20 -13.71 10.18
N LEU A 589 -12.24 -14.60 9.90
CA LEU A 589 -11.31 -15.09 10.92
C LEU A 589 -10.41 -13.97 11.47
N ALA A 590 -10.06 -12.99 10.63
CA ALA A 590 -9.28 -11.83 11.05
C ALA A 590 -10.01 -10.97 12.09
N PHE A 591 -11.36 -10.98 12.13
CA PHE A 591 -12.16 -10.22 13.10
C PHE A 591 -12.39 -10.91 14.45
N LYS A 592 -12.16 -12.23 14.59
CA LYS A 592 -12.31 -12.91 15.89
C LYS A 592 -11.36 -12.39 16.98
N ASN A 593 -10.43 -11.50 16.61
CA ASN A 593 -9.53 -10.81 17.54
C ASN A 593 -10.15 -9.53 18.15
N VAL A 594 -11.35 -9.12 17.74
CA VAL A 594 -12.03 -7.92 18.27
C VAL A 594 -12.73 -8.28 19.59
N VAL A 595 -12.42 -7.54 20.66
CA VAL A 595 -13.03 -7.72 21.98
C VAL A 595 -14.40 -7.04 22.02
N PRO A 596 -15.50 -7.77 22.26
CA PRO A 596 -16.85 -7.19 22.26
C PRO A 596 -17.05 -6.20 23.41
N THR A 597 -17.94 -5.24 23.21
CA THR A 597 -18.31 -4.25 24.22
C THR A 597 -19.48 -4.71 25.09
N GLY A 598 -20.30 -5.64 24.59
CA GLY A 598 -21.49 -6.15 25.29
C GLY A 598 -22.65 -5.16 25.32
N LYS A 599 -22.63 -4.13 24.48
CA LYS A 599 -23.67 -3.08 24.41
C LYS A 599 -24.67 -3.36 23.30
N ARG A 600 -25.81 -2.64 23.32
CA ARG A 600 -26.85 -2.75 22.30
C ARG A 600 -26.62 -1.76 21.18
N TYR A 601 -26.33 -2.27 19.99
CA TYR A 601 -26.04 -1.45 18.80
C TYR A 601 -27.25 -1.35 17.88
N LEU A 602 -27.51 -0.14 17.37
CA LEU A 602 -28.38 0.07 16.21
C LEU A 602 -27.54 0.65 15.07
N LEU A 603 -27.42 -0.12 13.99
CA LEU A 603 -26.66 0.26 12.80
C LEU A 603 -27.59 0.87 11.76
N GLY A 604 -27.26 2.07 11.29
CA GLY A 604 -27.80 2.64 10.07
C GLY A 604 -26.80 2.47 8.94
N LEU A 605 -27.11 1.63 7.95
CA LEU A 605 -26.32 1.48 6.73
C LEU A 605 -26.84 2.43 5.66
N ASP A 606 -26.00 3.37 5.23
CA ASP A 606 -26.30 4.19 4.07
C ASP A 606 -26.21 3.33 2.80
N VAL A 607 -27.32 3.26 2.06
CA VAL A 607 -27.42 2.51 0.80
C VAL A 607 -27.65 3.42 -0.41
N SER A 608 -27.47 4.73 -0.24
CA SER A 608 -27.59 5.73 -1.29
C SER A 608 -26.65 5.46 -2.48
N GLY A 609 -26.88 6.19 -3.57
CA GLY A 609 -26.09 6.07 -4.81
C GLY A 609 -24.63 6.45 -4.62
N SER A 610 -24.33 7.43 -3.77
CA SER A 610 -22.97 7.90 -3.48
C SER A 610 -22.13 6.81 -2.78
N MET A 611 -22.76 5.93 -1.99
CA MET A 611 -22.11 4.75 -1.40
C MET A 611 -21.64 3.70 -2.44
N CYS A 612 -22.03 3.81 -3.71
CA CYS A 612 -21.44 3.00 -4.80
C CYS A 612 -20.01 3.41 -5.15
N CYS A 613 -19.56 4.60 -4.72
CA CYS A 613 -18.24 5.08 -5.06
C CYS A 613 -17.13 4.24 -4.39
N PRO A 614 -15.98 4.08 -5.06
CA PRO A 614 -14.82 3.44 -4.46
C PRO A 614 -14.37 4.17 -3.20
N CYS A 615 -14.03 3.40 -2.17
CA CYS A 615 -13.40 3.90 -0.96
C CYS A 615 -12.05 4.55 -1.30
N TYR A 616 -11.78 5.68 -0.66
CA TYR A 616 -10.46 6.27 -0.68
C TYR A 616 -9.43 5.27 -0.13
N GLY A 617 -8.28 5.16 -0.80
CA GLY A 617 -7.23 4.22 -0.40
C GLY A 617 -7.44 2.77 -0.87
N MET A 618 -8.68 2.29 -1.04
CA MET A 618 -9.01 0.93 -1.52
C MET A 618 -9.97 0.99 -2.71
N THR A 619 -9.42 1.25 -3.90
CA THR A 619 -10.22 1.51 -5.12
C THR A 619 -11.01 0.31 -5.63
N SER A 620 -10.73 -0.90 -5.14
CA SER A 620 -11.51 -2.10 -5.48
C SER A 620 -12.72 -2.29 -4.57
N VAL A 621 -12.84 -1.54 -3.47
CA VAL A 621 -13.90 -1.66 -2.48
C VAL A 621 -14.80 -0.43 -2.57
N THR A 622 -16.12 -0.61 -2.65
CA THR A 622 -17.06 0.52 -2.58
C THR A 622 -17.38 0.89 -1.13
N ALA A 623 -17.80 2.14 -0.87
CA ALA A 623 -18.21 2.56 0.47
C ALA A 623 -19.34 1.68 1.04
N ARG A 624 -20.27 1.23 0.19
CA ARG A 624 -21.31 0.26 0.54
C ARG A 624 -20.73 -1.10 0.95
N GLN A 625 -19.73 -1.62 0.24
CA GLN A 625 -19.05 -2.86 0.62
C GLN A 625 -18.33 -2.72 1.96
N ALA A 626 -17.66 -1.60 2.20
CA ALA A 626 -17.00 -1.32 3.47
C ALA A 626 -18.02 -1.18 4.63
N ALA A 627 -19.13 -0.47 4.43
CA ALA A 627 -20.21 -0.36 5.41
C ALA A 627 -20.83 -1.74 5.73
N ALA A 628 -21.12 -2.55 4.72
CA ALA A 628 -21.62 -3.91 4.91
C ALA A 628 -20.62 -4.78 5.69
N ALA A 629 -19.32 -4.69 5.38
CA ALA A 629 -18.26 -5.38 6.09
C ALA A 629 -18.22 -5.03 7.59
N VAL A 630 -18.29 -3.74 7.94
CA VAL A 630 -18.33 -3.29 9.34
C VAL A 630 -19.62 -3.77 10.03
N ALA A 631 -20.77 -3.66 9.37
CA ALA A 631 -22.04 -4.10 9.93
C ALA A 631 -22.06 -5.61 10.26
N MET A 632 -21.59 -6.43 9.32
CA MET A 632 -21.48 -7.88 9.51
C MET A 632 -20.53 -8.24 10.65
N THR A 633 -19.48 -7.44 10.84
CA THR A 633 -18.52 -7.65 11.94
C THR A 633 -19.20 -7.44 13.29
N LEU A 634 -19.94 -6.35 13.45
CA LEU A 634 -20.65 -6.06 14.70
C LEU A 634 -21.72 -7.11 15.00
N VAL A 635 -22.50 -7.52 14.00
CA VAL A 635 -23.51 -8.59 14.15
C VAL A 635 -22.91 -9.90 14.67
N ARG A 636 -21.66 -10.21 14.32
CA ARG A 636 -20.98 -11.45 14.74
C ARG A 636 -20.20 -11.34 16.05
N THR A 637 -19.98 -10.12 16.54
CA THR A 637 -19.15 -9.86 17.73
C THR A 637 -19.99 -9.41 18.92
N GLU A 638 -20.96 -8.53 18.70
CA GLU A 638 -21.81 -7.98 19.75
C GLU A 638 -23.05 -8.83 19.99
N PRO A 639 -23.49 -8.98 21.26
CA PRO A 639 -24.61 -9.86 21.62
C PRO A 639 -25.96 -9.35 21.11
N TRP A 640 -26.08 -8.05 20.83
CA TRP A 640 -27.30 -7.46 20.29
C TRP A 640 -26.98 -6.35 19.29
N VAL A 641 -27.38 -6.57 18.04
CA VAL A 641 -27.25 -5.61 16.95
C VAL A 641 -28.53 -5.59 16.13
N LYS A 642 -29.16 -4.41 16.02
CA LYS A 642 -30.26 -4.17 15.09
C LYS A 642 -29.71 -3.44 13.87
N THR A 643 -29.85 -4.04 12.69
CA THR A 643 -29.38 -3.45 11.43
C THR A 643 -30.53 -2.87 10.63
N MET A 644 -30.37 -1.61 10.23
CA MET A 644 -31.28 -0.84 9.40
C MET A 644 -30.51 -0.35 8.18
N ALA A 645 -31.20 -0.12 7.07
CA ALA A 645 -30.63 0.56 5.92
C ALA A 645 -31.43 1.83 5.64
N PHE A 646 -30.77 2.88 5.16
CA PHE A 646 -31.43 4.13 4.85
C PHE A 646 -30.96 4.69 3.51
N SER A 647 -31.95 5.21 2.78
CA SER A 647 -31.81 6.14 1.67
C SER A 647 -32.83 7.26 1.96
N HIS A 648 -33.87 7.43 1.14
CA HIS A 648 -35.04 8.29 1.40
C HIS A 648 -35.94 7.85 2.56
N GLN A 649 -35.83 6.59 2.98
CA GLN A 649 -36.59 6.03 4.10
C GLN A 649 -35.73 5.01 4.84
N LEU A 650 -36.00 4.85 6.14
CA LEU A 650 -35.35 3.83 6.96
C LEU A 650 -36.11 2.52 6.80
N VAL A 651 -35.42 1.50 6.30
CA VAL A 651 -35.96 0.16 6.13
C VAL A 651 -35.24 -0.80 7.07
N GLU A 652 -35.99 -1.76 7.61
CA GLU A 652 -35.38 -2.86 8.36
C GLU A 652 -34.53 -3.70 7.39
N PHE A 653 -33.25 -3.86 7.73
CA PHE A 653 -32.29 -4.56 6.89
C PHE A 653 -31.60 -5.63 7.70
N ASN A 654 -32.25 -6.78 7.84
CA ASN A 654 -31.79 -7.84 8.74
C ASN A 654 -30.53 -8.55 8.21
N VAL A 655 -29.37 -8.19 8.77
CA VAL A 655 -28.09 -8.85 8.52
C VAL A 655 -27.93 -9.95 9.57
N ARG A 656 -27.73 -11.18 9.10
CA ARG A 656 -27.54 -12.36 9.97
C ARG A 656 -26.07 -12.74 10.04
N GLU A 657 -25.69 -13.42 11.11
CA GLU A 657 -24.33 -13.94 11.30
C GLU A 657 -23.86 -14.85 10.16
N THR A 658 -24.77 -15.63 9.56
CA THR A 658 -24.47 -16.56 8.47
C THR A 658 -24.40 -15.90 7.09
N ASP A 659 -24.81 -14.64 6.97
CA ASP A 659 -24.82 -13.98 5.67
C ASP A 659 -23.39 -13.79 5.15
N ARG A 660 -23.24 -13.80 3.83
CA ARG A 660 -21.99 -13.53 3.10
C ARG A 660 -22.00 -12.09 2.57
N LEU A 661 -20.82 -11.48 2.38
CA LEU A 661 -20.73 -10.04 2.07
C LEU A 661 -21.53 -9.68 0.81
N GLU A 662 -21.41 -10.48 -0.23
CA GLU A 662 -22.10 -10.27 -1.50
C GLU A 662 -23.62 -10.29 -1.34
N GLN A 663 -24.15 -11.23 -0.55
CA GLN A 663 -25.59 -11.33 -0.29
C GLN A 663 -26.11 -10.10 0.45
N VAL A 664 -25.30 -9.52 1.34
CA VAL A 664 -25.64 -8.27 2.02
C VAL A 664 -25.63 -7.11 1.01
N VAL A 665 -24.57 -6.98 0.22
CA VAL A 665 -24.43 -5.91 -0.78
C VAL A 665 -25.54 -5.98 -1.84
N GLU A 666 -25.86 -7.17 -2.34
CA GLU A 666 -26.92 -7.36 -3.34
C GLU A 666 -28.31 -7.03 -2.77
N ARG A 667 -28.62 -7.50 -1.55
CA ARG A 667 -29.89 -7.14 -0.89
C ARG A 667 -29.97 -5.63 -0.64
N SER A 668 -28.87 -4.99 -0.27
CA SER A 668 -28.83 -3.54 -0.05
C SER A 668 -29.03 -2.75 -1.34
N ALA A 669 -28.54 -3.25 -2.48
CA ALA A 669 -28.70 -2.61 -3.79
C ALA A 669 -30.15 -2.65 -4.33
N ARG A 670 -31.00 -3.55 -3.81
CA ARG A 670 -32.42 -3.65 -4.18
C ARG A 670 -33.31 -2.64 -3.45
N ILE A 671 -32.76 -1.92 -2.46
CA ILE A 671 -33.50 -0.88 -1.72
C ILE A 671 -33.58 0.36 -2.62
N PRO A 672 -34.78 0.93 -2.87
CA PRO A 672 -34.90 2.10 -3.74
C PRO A 672 -34.07 3.28 -3.23
N MET A 673 -33.42 4.00 -4.14
CA MET A 673 -32.51 5.09 -3.82
C MET A 673 -33.26 6.41 -3.55
N GLY A 674 -32.69 7.24 -2.68
CA GLY A 674 -33.13 8.62 -2.44
C GLY A 674 -32.35 9.29 -1.30
N GLY A 675 -32.76 10.48 -0.88
CA GLY A 675 -31.96 11.37 -0.01
C GLY A 675 -31.69 10.80 1.39
N THR A 676 -30.42 10.80 1.79
CA THR A 676 -29.85 10.22 3.01
C THR A 676 -30.16 11.03 4.29
N ASP A 677 -31.15 10.64 5.10
CA ASP A 677 -31.41 11.26 6.41
C ASP A 677 -30.81 10.44 7.58
N CYS A 678 -29.67 10.91 8.09
CA CYS A 678 -28.96 10.28 9.19
C CYS A 678 -29.61 10.43 10.57
N ALA A 679 -30.72 11.19 10.70
CA ALA A 679 -31.47 11.28 11.95
C ALA A 679 -32.44 10.11 12.15
N LEU A 680 -32.82 9.43 11.06
CA LEU A 680 -33.83 8.37 11.06
C LEU A 680 -33.57 7.23 12.05
N PRO A 681 -32.33 6.72 12.24
CA PRO A 681 -32.07 5.62 13.18
C PRO A 681 -32.48 5.97 14.63
N MET A 682 -32.20 7.20 15.08
CA MET A 682 -32.55 7.68 16.42
C MET A 682 -34.05 7.94 16.57
N VAL A 683 -34.68 8.48 15.52
CA VAL A 683 -36.13 8.70 15.49
C VAL A 683 -36.88 7.37 15.59
N TYR A 684 -36.51 6.39 14.76
CA TYR A 684 -37.10 5.06 14.78
C TYR A 684 -36.97 4.37 16.14
N ALA A 685 -35.78 4.44 16.76
CA ALA A 685 -35.56 3.86 18.08
C ALA A 685 -36.46 4.51 19.15
N THR A 686 -36.69 5.82 19.06
CA THR A 686 -37.60 6.55 19.95
C THR A 686 -39.05 6.11 19.75
N GLU A 687 -39.51 6.06 18.49
CA GLU A 687 -40.89 5.68 18.15
C GLU A 687 -41.23 4.24 18.56
N LYS A 688 -40.28 3.32 18.33
CA LYS A 688 -40.42 1.91 18.69
C LYS A 688 -40.06 1.60 20.14
N LYS A 689 -39.64 2.61 20.93
CA LYS A 689 -39.18 2.47 22.32
C LYS A 689 -38.11 1.39 22.47
N LEU A 690 -37.17 1.34 21.53
CA LEU A 690 -36.06 0.37 21.54
C LEU A 690 -34.94 0.91 22.44
N PRO A 691 -34.48 0.14 23.44
CA PRO A 691 -33.39 0.56 24.29
C PRO A 691 -32.04 0.23 23.62
N VAL A 692 -31.34 1.27 23.19
CA VAL A 692 -30.13 1.24 22.36
C VAL A 692 -29.06 2.06 23.06
N ASP A 693 -27.89 1.47 23.25
CA ASP A 693 -26.78 2.14 23.92
C ASP A 693 -25.90 2.89 22.91
N VAL A 694 -25.77 2.35 21.69
CA VAL A 694 -24.90 2.90 20.65
C VAL A 694 -25.61 2.93 19.30
N PHE A 695 -25.76 4.13 18.74
CA PHE A 695 -26.14 4.35 17.35
C PHE A 695 -24.88 4.41 16.51
N MET A 696 -24.83 3.65 15.42
CA MET A 696 -23.71 3.70 14.49
C MET A 696 -24.22 3.96 13.08
N VAL A 697 -23.81 5.08 12.49
CA VAL A 697 -24.20 5.51 11.15
C VAL A 697 -23.01 5.29 10.22
N LEU A 698 -23.19 4.44 9.21
CA LEU A 698 -22.19 4.09 8.21
C LEU A 698 -22.50 4.84 6.93
N THR A 699 -21.78 5.91 6.63
CA THR A 699 -22.10 6.84 5.53
C THR A 699 -20.83 7.45 4.91
N ASP A 700 -20.96 8.12 3.77
CA ASP A 700 -19.92 8.94 3.17
C ASP A 700 -19.91 10.39 3.69
N ASN A 701 -20.60 10.63 4.82
CA ASN A 701 -20.71 11.90 5.53
C ASN A 701 -21.44 13.01 4.77
N GLU A 702 -22.25 12.66 3.77
CA GLU A 702 -23.11 13.60 3.07
C GLU A 702 -24.58 13.30 3.37
N THR A 703 -25.18 14.14 4.23
CA THR A 703 -26.59 14.04 4.60
C THR A 703 -27.46 14.87 3.69
N TRP A 704 -28.53 14.27 3.18
CA TRP A 704 -29.63 15.02 2.60
C TRP A 704 -30.51 15.60 3.71
N PHE A 705 -30.98 16.84 3.53
CA PHE A 705 -31.67 17.60 4.58
C PHE A 705 -32.96 16.91 5.06
N GLY A 706 -32.87 16.23 6.20
CA GLY A 706 -34.01 15.71 6.95
C GLY A 706 -34.79 16.79 7.70
N LYS A 707 -35.90 16.38 8.34
CA LYS A 707 -36.73 17.28 9.16
C LYS A 707 -36.06 17.67 10.49
N ILE A 708 -35.02 16.94 10.91
CA ILE A 708 -34.37 17.07 12.22
C ILE A 708 -32.88 16.83 12.08
N HIS A 709 -32.05 17.60 12.76
CA HIS A 709 -30.61 17.33 12.87
C HIS A 709 -30.33 16.02 13.63
N PRO A 710 -29.36 15.19 13.23
CA PRO A 710 -29.06 13.93 13.92
C PRO A 710 -28.60 14.13 15.37
N ALA A 711 -27.87 15.23 15.64
CA ALA A 711 -27.48 15.62 16.98
C ALA A 711 -28.68 15.92 17.89
N GLU A 712 -29.71 16.58 17.34
CA GLU A 712 -30.96 16.85 18.07
C GLU A 712 -31.76 15.57 18.27
N ALA A 713 -31.80 14.69 17.27
CA ALA A 713 -32.48 13.39 17.36
C ALA A 713 -31.88 12.51 18.48
N LEU A 714 -30.56 12.51 18.66
CA LEU A 714 -29.90 11.82 19.78
C LEU A 714 -30.27 12.44 21.13
N LYS A 715 -30.23 13.77 21.27
CA LYS A 715 -30.62 14.46 22.51
C LYS A 715 -32.07 14.14 22.90
N ARG A 716 -32.97 14.10 21.92
CA ARG A 716 -34.37 13.69 22.11
C ARG A 716 -34.49 12.23 22.53
N TYR A 717 -33.73 11.33 21.91
CA TYR A 717 -33.69 9.91 22.29
C TYR A 717 -33.26 9.74 23.75
N ARG A 718 -32.15 10.38 24.16
CA ARG A 718 -31.63 10.35 25.54
C ARG A 718 -32.70 10.78 26.56
N ALA A 719 -33.42 11.87 26.26
CA ALA A 719 -34.48 12.40 27.11
C ALA A 719 -35.73 11.49 27.15
N ALA A 720 -36.21 11.04 25.98
CA ALA A 720 -37.43 10.24 25.86
C ALA A 720 -37.29 8.83 26.44
N MET A 721 -36.13 8.20 26.24
CA MET A 721 -35.84 6.83 26.70
C MET A 721 -35.19 6.78 28.08
N LYS A 722 -34.87 7.94 28.69
CA LYS A 722 -34.12 8.06 29.95
C LYS A 722 -32.76 7.34 29.91
N MET A 723 -32.06 7.47 28.78
CA MET A 723 -30.76 6.84 28.52
C MET A 723 -29.73 7.94 28.25
N PRO A 724 -29.19 8.63 29.27
CA PRO A 724 -28.25 9.74 29.08
C PRO A 724 -26.94 9.28 28.42
N ASP A 725 -26.54 8.03 28.63
CA ASP A 725 -25.29 7.45 28.13
C ASP A 725 -25.39 6.94 26.67
N ALA A 726 -26.51 7.16 25.97
CA ALA A 726 -26.64 6.74 24.59
C ALA A 726 -25.66 7.52 23.70
N LYS A 727 -24.87 6.79 22.89
CA LYS A 727 -23.79 7.33 22.08
C LYS A 727 -24.11 7.26 20.59
N LEU A 728 -23.52 8.17 19.80
CA LEU A 728 -23.57 8.16 18.34
C LEU A 728 -22.14 8.04 17.80
N VAL A 729 -21.92 7.07 16.92
CA VAL A 729 -20.68 6.90 16.16
C VAL A 729 -20.99 7.08 14.69
N VAL A 730 -20.28 7.99 14.04
CA VAL A 730 -20.36 8.22 12.59
C VAL A 730 -19.09 7.66 11.96
N LEU A 731 -19.24 6.72 11.04
CA LEU A 731 -18.14 6.12 10.29
C LEU A 731 -18.15 6.65 8.88
N ALA A 732 -17.17 7.50 8.59
CA ALA A 732 -17.00 8.22 7.34
C ALA A 732 -16.15 7.40 6.35
N PHE A 733 -16.72 7.01 5.21
CA PHE A 733 -15.97 6.33 4.15
C PHE A 733 -15.36 7.30 3.10
N SER A 734 -15.62 8.60 3.25
CA SER A 734 -15.08 9.65 2.38
C SER A 734 -14.29 10.70 3.17
N VAL A 735 -13.38 11.41 2.49
CA VAL A 735 -12.67 12.56 3.07
C VAL A 735 -13.45 13.83 2.77
N ASN A 736 -14.12 14.37 3.78
CA ASN A 736 -14.73 15.70 3.76
C ASN A 736 -14.42 16.44 5.08
N ASP A 737 -14.67 17.74 5.10
CA ASP A 737 -14.56 18.60 6.30
C ASP A 737 -15.89 18.72 7.08
N PHE A 738 -16.83 17.83 6.78
CA PHE A 738 -18.15 17.78 7.39
C PHE A 738 -18.27 16.65 8.42
N SER A 739 -19.00 16.90 9.48
CA SER A 739 -19.38 15.91 10.48
C SER A 739 -20.84 16.09 10.87
N ILE A 740 -21.50 14.95 11.03
CA ILE A 740 -22.85 14.87 11.59
C ILE A 740 -22.79 14.89 13.12
N ALA A 741 -21.68 14.42 13.70
CA ALA A 741 -21.43 14.46 15.12
C ALA A 741 -21.15 15.91 15.58
N ASP A 742 -21.83 16.31 16.65
CA ASP A 742 -21.64 17.60 17.33
C ASP A 742 -20.29 17.56 18.09
N PRO A 743 -19.29 18.38 17.71
CA PRO A 743 -17.97 18.36 18.36
C PRO A 743 -18.01 18.70 19.85
N LYS A 744 -19.09 19.32 20.35
CA LYS A 744 -19.25 19.68 21.76
C LYS A 744 -19.92 18.58 22.59
N ASP A 745 -20.45 17.53 21.96
CA ASP A 745 -21.12 16.43 22.65
C ASP A 745 -20.14 15.25 22.86
N PRO A 746 -19.70 14.95 24.09
CA PRO A 746 -18.76 13.86 24.36
C PRO A 746 -19.36 12.47 24.10
N GLY A 747 -20.66 12.36 23.88
CA GLY A 747 -21.33 11.13 23.47
C GLY A 747 -21.52 11.01 21.95
N MET A 748 -20.88 11.86 21.15
CA MET A 748 -20.80 11.71 19.69
C MET A 748 -19.35 11.57 19.24
N LEU A 749 -19.08 10.63 18.34
CA LEU A 749 -17.74 10.36 17.80
C LEU A 749 -17.79 10.24 16.28
N ASP A 750 -16.81 10.83 15.62
CA ASP A 750 -16.60 10.70 14.19
C ASP A 750 -15.29 9.96 13.90
N VAL A 751 -15.34 8.91 13.08
CA VAL A 751 -14.20 8.03 12.80
C VAL A 751 -14.10 7.75 11.30
N ALA A 752 -12.87 7.71 10.79
CA ALA A 752 -12.58 7.24 9.44
C ALA A 752 -12.94 5.73 9.31
N GLY A 753 -13.87 5.39 8.42
CA GLY A 753 -14.46 4.06 8.29
C GLY A 753 -13.51 2.94 7.87
N LEU A 754 -12.31 3.26 7.40
CA LEU A 754 -11.28 2.30 6.97
C LEU A 754 -10.10 2.22 7.94
N ASP A 755 -10.18 2.87 9.10
CA ASP A 755 -9.15 2.79 10.14
C ASP A 755 -9.10 1.36 10.73
N SER A 756 -7.91 0.77 10.80
CA SER A 756 -7.76 -0.54 11.47
C SER A 756 -8.06 -0.50 12.95
N ALA A 757 -7.94 0.67 13.57
CA ALA A 757 -8.31 0.88 14.95
C ALA A 757 -9.81 1.10 15.17
N VAL A 758 -10.67 1.19 14.12
CA VAL A 758 -12.13 1.42 14.30
C VAL A 758 -12.71 0.55 15.41
N PRO A 759 -12.55 -0.80 15.41
CA PRO A 759 -13.19 -1.61 16.44
C PRO A 759 -12.72 -1.27 17.85
N ARG A 760 -11.43 -0.97 18.02
CA ARG A 760 -10.84 -0.58 19.31
C ARG A 760 -11.30 0.81 19.75
N VAL A 761 -11.21 1.81 18.87
CA VAL A 761 -11.63 3.20 19.13
C VAL A 761 -13.12 3.26 19.48
N VAL A 762 -13.95 2.55 18.72
CA VAL A 762 -15.39 2.43 19.03
C VAL A 762 -15.59 1.73 20.37
N ALA A 763 -14.86 0.65 20.65
CA ALA A 763 -15.01 -0.06 21.91
C ALA A 763 -14.59 0.79 23.13
N ASP A 764 -13.47 1.51 23.03
CA ASP A 764 -12.98 2.40 24.09
C ASP A 764 -13.94 3.58 24.29
N PHE A 765 -14.44 4.18 23.20
CA PHE A 765 -15.46 5.23 23.24
C PHE A 765 -16.73 4.75 23.90
N VAL A 766 -17.23 3.56 23.52
CA VAL A 766 -18.45 2.98 24.06
C VAL A 766 -18.31 2.65 25.55
N ARG A 767 -17.14 2.17 25.98
CA ARG A 767 -16.82 1.91 27.39
C ARG A 767 -16.54 3.18 28.21
N GLY A 768 -16.33 4.34 27.57
CA GLY A 768 -16.07 5.62 28.24
C GLY A 768 -14.59 5.86 28.56
N GLY A 769 -13.67 5.25 27.81
CA GLY A 769 -12.23 5.39 27.98
C GLY A 769 -11.56 6.43 27.08
N LEU A 770 -12.34 7.24 26.35
CA LEU A 770 -11.86 8.29 25.43
C LEU A 770 -12.23 9.69 25.93
#